data_AF-A0A1F6GLL3-F1
#
_entry.id   AF-A0A1F6GLL3-F1
#
_cell.length_a   1.000
_cell.length_b   1.000
_cell.length_c   1.000
_cell.angle_alpha   90.00
_cell.angle_beta   90.00
_cell.angle_gamma   90.00
#
_symmetry.space_group_name_H-M   'P 1'
#
loop_
_entity.id
_entity.type
_entity.pdbx_description
1 polymer ?
#
loop_
_entity_poly.entity_id
_entity_poly.type
_entity_poly.pdbx_seq_one_letter_code
_entity_poly.pdbx_strand_id
1 'polypeptide(L)'
;MKLQSMTLKNVVGAVGVLLLFLLLAGCKSKDSGAESASWEKRSLPSGTSGSMIEQLATDLKTAGYAETLIANVVDYASAQVKADGTESTTDYGLMLASIQTGSASALGLSSSGLSTDDEKTAAIGTVSGSLAATLSSSTASASQSGQSQRSVSGEASAPNYAYSVTVDASTDYSSYMETLMTAAIGTMDEAGVSNVAIQANSGTVVTSVMTKLSGTTVSSEFLAAAMGGITAGAIAGVDDGGVGSSDAATVSETLLSSVMGKVSAFGFTSTHLENAMEKLASKAVSALGKSGVSSDSASAAAQTLMQTMVTKLTTAGVASTDLSTVMQKVSEQGVANLANAGVPSADRTTAVESLVSAISAKVKAAGVSDSDLSTVMAAIAQGAVSGTGSLGFSDADKQTAIANASSGALAGLKTAGYSTTQISNVSGSVTTGATKGLTRAGVSTADQSTFAARIQTGAEAGLSKGGLSAAEISALSSTLQTAINSGLSTIGTSTLPGTSTSTNTSSSTTSSTSSSKAITAFSFTSALNSGAGIGSDVTGVIGTTEIKLALPAGATVTALKATFTQTGATVTVGGLTQTSGTTANNFTSPVTYRVTAADGTTKDYSITIITRNPVPDTGQTTCWDGAGTTIPCPAASNALAQDGSYNTANQPSYTDNGNGTVTDNVTGLVWQKGSSGTSYAWTNALTYCSGNAASLAGTGWRLPNKTELSWIVKNKGSAPLISPTFTGTVSNHYWSSAASALNSANAWYVQFSVGVVNSVSKTNSGGYFRCVRGVAVPTQVPFIDYGNQTVHDVSTGLVWDQRETATMTWTDALSYCEALNHAGQTDWRLPNRNELESLVDNTKTTAPTINTTYFPSAGSGYYWSSTTDALSSALAWDVDFGHGNVSSNYQASILFVRCVR
;
A
#
# COMPACT_ATOMS: atom_id res chain seq x y z
N MET A 1 -5.79 31.37 -83.86
CA MET A 1 -4.82 30.34 -84.30
C MET A 1 -4.53 29.44 -83.09
N LYS A 2 -4.43 28.13 -83.32
CA LYS A 2 -4.66 26.99 -82.39
C LYS A 2 -3.39 26.52 -81.61
N LEU A 3 -3.64 25.87 -80.44
CA LEU A 3 -2.92 24.73 -79.78
C LEU A 3 -1.48 24.96 -79.20
N GLN A 4 -0.97 24.37 -78.08
CA GLN A 4 -1.45 23.41 -77.06
C GLN A 4 -0.43 23.30 -75.86
N SER A 5 -0.93 22.95 -74.66
CA SER A 5 -0.37 22.08 -73.57
C SER A 5 0.78 22.48 -72.56
N MET A 6 0.39 22.43 -71.26
CA MET A 6 1.03 21.82 -70.04
C MET A 6 2.13 22.48 -69.13
N THR A 7 1.68 22.85 -67.91
CA THR A 7 2.16 22.63 -66.50
C THR A 7 3.44 23.19 -65.80
N LEU A 8 3.16 23.91 -64.68
CA LEU A 8 3.72 23.98 -63.30
C LEU A 8 4.95 24.85 -62.88
N LYS A 9 4.80 25.48 -61.68
CA LYS A 9 5.38 26.70 -61.03
C LYS A 9 6.83 26.69 -60.43
N ASN A 10 7.55 27.82 -60.60
CA ASN A 10 8.26 28.79 -59.68
C ASN A 10 9.09 28.30 -58.43
N VAL A 11 10.21 28.87 -57.94
CA VAL A 11 11.04 30.14 -58.06
C VAL A 11 12.35 29.95 -57.22
N VAL A 12 13.55 30.49 -57.59
CA VAL A 12 14.71 30.92 -56.70
C VAL A 12 15.77 31.74 -57.50
N GLY A 13 16.51 32.67 -56.86
CA GLY A 13 17.96 32.94 -57.15
C GLY A 13 18.41 34.41 -56.99
N ALA A 14 19.25 34.86 -56.03
CA ALA A 14 20.61 34.49 -55.59
C ALA A 14 21.75 35.20 -56.36
N VAL A 15 22.51 36.08 -55.69
CA VAL A 15 23.98 36.31 -55.84
C VAL A 15 24.51 36.98 -54.56
N GLY A 16 25.58 36.45 -53.96
CA GLY A 16 26.27 37.09 -52.84
C GLY A 16 27.20 36.14 -52.08
N VAL A 17 28.19 35.56 -52.76
CA VAL A 17 29.26 34.75 -52.16
C VAL A 17 30.60 35.26 -52.67
N LEU A 18 31.54 35.36 -51.73
CA LEU A 18 33.01 35.36 -51.84
C LEU A 18 33.71 36.67 -51.45
N LEU A 19 34.60 36.54 -50.45
CA LEU A 19 35.52 37.49 -49.82
C LEU A 19 34.98 38.30 -48.62
N LEU A 20 35.03 37.70 -47.41
CA LEU A 20 36.00 38.12 -46.39
C LEU A 20 36.03 37.13 -45.19
N PHE A 21 36.65 35.97 -45.38
CA PHE A 21 37.22 35.18 -44.29
C PHE A 21 38.74 35.45 -44.32
N LEU A 22 39.26 36.24 -43.37
CA LEU A 22 40.58 36.14 -42.71
C LEU A 22 40.98 37.45 -42.02
N LEU A 23 41.59 37.29 -40.83
CA LEU A 23 42.25 38.26 -39.93
C LEU A 23 41.35 38.78 -38.79
N LEU A 24 41.24 38.07 -37.67
CA LEU A 24 42.19 37.97 -36.53
C LEU A 24 42.29 39.23 -35.66
N ALA A 25 41.76 39.06 -34.44
CA ALA A 25 42.30 39.44 -33.13
C ALA A 25 42.69 40.91 -32.84
N GLY A 26 42.09 41.42 -31.76
CA GLY A 26 42.59 42.54 -30.97
C GLY A 26 41.71 43.79 -31.08
N CYS A 27 41.30 44.45 -30.00
CA CYS A 27 41.76 44.38 -28.63
C CYS A 27 40.82 45.20 -27.73
N LYS A 28 40.65 44.74 -26.47
CA LYS A 28 40.83 45.46 -25.19
C LYS A 28 40.10 46.79 -24.97
N SER A 29 39.64 47.16 -23.78
CA SER A 29 39.61 46.62 -22.41
C SER A 29 39.05 47.77 -21.57
N LYS A 30 38.53 47.51 -20.38
CA LYS A 30 38.85 48.42 -19.27
C LYS A 30 39.14 47.61 -18.02
N ASP A 31 40.44 47.36 -17.85
CA ASP A 31 41.04 47.12 -16.54
C ASP A 31 40.86 48.36 -15.66
N SER A 32 40.60 48.14 -14.37
CA SER A 32 41.34 48.84 -13.32
C SER A 32 41.22 48.09 -12.00
N GLY A 33 42.28 47.36 -11.63
CA GLY A 33 42.74 47.35 -10.24
C GLY A 33 42.58 46.06 -9.45
N ALA A 34 43.30 45.00 -9.82
CA ALA A 34 44.10 44.19 -8.90
C ALA A 34 44.98 43.29 -9.77
N GLU A 35 46.26 43.11 -9.43
CA GLU A 35 47.09 42.08 -10.06
C GLU A 35 46.40 40.73 -9.86
N SER A 36 45.63 40.25 -10.85
CA SER A 36 45.02 38.94 -10.79
C SER A 36 46.14 37.93 -10.99
N ALA A 37 46.66 37.38 -9.90
CA ALA A 37 47.49 36.19 -9.96
C ALA A 37 46.76 35.14 -10.81
N SER A 38 47.47 34.54 -11.78
CA SER A 38 46.90 33.46 -12.59
C SER A 38 46.28 32.40 -11.66
N TRP A 39 45.19 31.75 -12.07
CA TRP A 39 44.52 30.76 -11.23
C TRP A 39 45.48 29.63 -10.80
N GLU A 40 46.51 29.37 -11.61
CA GLU A 40 47.63 28.44 -11.34
C GLU A 40 48.46 28.81 -10.09
N LYS A 41 48.32 30.03 -9.55
CA LYS A 41 49.01 30.49 -8.33
C LYS A 41 48.09 30.57 -7.09
N ARG A 42 46.83 30.13 -7.18
CA ARG A 42 45.87 30.17 -6.07
C ARG A 42 46.02 28.95 -5.17
N SER A 43 45.96 29.16 -3.86
CA SER A 43 46.02 28.06 -2.88
C SER A 43 44.68 27.31 -2.86
N LEU A 44 44.62 26.16 -3.52
CA LEU A 44 43.44 25.29 -3.51
C LEU A 44 43.29 24.56 -2.16
N PRO A 45 42.06 24.12 -1.80
CA PRO A 45 41.83 23.19 -0.70
C PRO A 45 42.68 21.92 -0.84
N SER A 46 43.11 21.31 0.27
CA SER A 46 43.80 20.01 0.22
C SER A 46 42.83 18.89 -0.19
N GLY A 47 43.32 17.81 -0.81
CA GLY A 47 42.51 16.62 -1.08
C GLY A 47 41.67 16.69 -2.36
N THR A 48 40.67 15.82 -2.46
CA THR A 48 39.92 15.56 -3.70
C THR A 48 39.18 16.79 -4.21
N SER A 49 38.58 17.61 -3.33
CA SER A 49 37.89 18.84 -3.74
C SER A 49 38.82 19.85 -4.41
N GLY A 50 40.08 19.95 -3.94
CA GLY A 50 41.11 20.78 -4.57
C GLY A 50 41.40 20.32 -5.99
N SER A 51 41.63 19.02 -6.19
CA SER A 51 41.88 18.45 -7.53
C SER A 51 40.68 18.62 -8.48
N MET A 52 39.46 18.55 -7.98
CA MET A 52 38.24 18.78 -8.78
C MET A 52 38.11 20.23 -9.23
N ILE A 53 38.42 21.19 -8.34
CA ILE A 53 38.41 22.62 -8.68
C ILE A 53 39.53 22.93 -9.69
N GLU A 54 40.69 22.28 -9.57
CA GLU A 54 41.80 22.41 -10.53
C GLU A 54 41.43 21.90 -11.92
N GLN A 55 40.77 20.74 -12.00
CA GLN A 55 40.29 20.17 -13.26
C GLN A 55 39.21 21.05 -13.87
N LEU A 56 38.26 21.55 -13.08
CA LEU A 56 37.23 22.50 -13.52
C LEU A 56 37.84 23.78 -14.11
N ALA A 57 38.87 24.32 -13.46
CA ALA A 57 39.58 25.49 -13.96
C ALA A 57 40.27 25.22 -15.32
N THR A 58 40.84 24.03 -15.46
CA THR A 58 41.45 23.57 -16.72
C THR A 58 40.40 23.44 -17.83
N ASP A 59 39.25 22.85 -17.54
CA ASP A 59 38.18 22.64 -18.53
C ASP A 59 37.57 23.97 -18.99
N LEU A 60 37.41 24.95 -18.08
CA LEU A 60 37.00 26.30 -18.44
C LEU A 60 38.05 27.03 -19.29
N LYS A 61 39.35 26.83 -18.99
CA LYS A 61 40.45 27.35 -19.81
C LYS A 61 40.40 26.76 -21.22
N THR A 62 40.19 25.45 -21.34
CA THR A 62 40.06 24.75 -22.62
C THR A 62 38.83 25.18 -23.41
N ALA A 63 37.73 25.50 -22.72
CA ALA A 63 36.52 26.06 -23.33
C ALA A 63 36.67 27.54 -23.76
N GLY A 64 37.83 28.16 -23.52
CA GLY A 64 38.17 29.50 -24.03
C GLY A 64 37.74 30.66 -23.14
N TYR A 65 37.38 30.42 -21.88
CA TYR A 65 36.97 31.47 -20.96
C TYR A 65 38.16 32.32 -20.46
N ALA A 66 37.91 33.60 -20.20
CA ALA A 66 38.92 34.54 -19.74
C ALA A 66 39.48 34.16 -18.37
N GLU A 67 40.77 34.42 -18.12
CA GLU A 67 41.42 34.07 -16.85
C GLU A 67 40.77 34.73 -15.63
N THR A 68 40.17 35.91 -15.79
CA THR A 68 39.41 36.59 -14.73
C THR A 68 38.17 35.81 -14.29
N LEU A 69 37.44 35.20 -15.25
CA LEU A 69 36.29 34.34 -14.94
C LEU A 69 36.73 33.10 -14.17
N ILE A 70 37.74 32.42 -14.71
CA ILE A 70 38.28 31.18 -14.14
C ILE A 70 38.78 31.44 -12.72
N ALA A 71 39.48 32.55 -12.51
CA ALA A 71 39.96 32.97 -11.22
C ALA A 71 38.83 33.23 -10.20
N ASN A 72 37.75 33.89 -10.63
CA ASN A 72 36.57 34.11 -9.77
C ASN A 72 35.85 32.80 -9.43
N VAL A 73 35.69 31.90 -10.41
CA VAL A 73 35.06 30.59 -10.19
C VAL A 73 35.87 29.75 -9.20
N VAL A 74 37.20 29.71 -9.35
CA VAL A 74 38.09 28.98 -8.43
C VAL A 74 38.04 29.55 -7.02
N ASP A 75 38.03 30.87 -6.87
CA ASP A 75 37.99 31.52 -5.55
C ASP A 75 36.68 31.24 -4.81
N TYR A 76 35.54 31.42 -5.48
CA TYR A 76 34.24 31.22 -4.85
C TYR A 76 33.95 29.74 -4.61
N ALA A 77 34.34 28.84 -5.51
CA ALA A 77 34.25 27.40 -5.27
C ALA A 77 35.12 26.99 -4.06
N SER A 78 36.35 27.47 -3.98
CA SER A 78 37.26 27.16 -2.86
C SER A 78 36.76 27.74 -1.53
N ALA A 79 36.20 28.95 -1.55
CA ALA A 79 35.61 29.59 -0.38
C ALA A 79 34.36 28.84 0.11
N GLN A 80 33.51 28.39 -0.81
CA GLN A 80 32.31 27.64 -0.48
C GLN A 80 32.64 26.26 0.08
N VAL A 81 33.60 25.53 -0.50
CA VAL A 81 34.06 24.23 0.03
C VAL A 81 34.63 24.38 1.44
N LYS A 82 35.37 25.46 1.72
CA LYS A 82 35.85 25.79 3.08
C LYS A 82 34.71 26.11 4.04
N ALA A 83 33.75 26.92 3.60
CA ALA A 83 32.60 27.31 4.41
C ALA A 83 31.75 26.09 4.81
N ASP A 84 31.60 25.14 3.88
CA ASP A 84 30.82 23.93 4.09
C ASP A 84 31.62 22.80 4.79
N GLY A 85 32.93 23.02 5.02
CA GLY A 85 33.82 22.01 5.62
C GLY A 85 34.05 20.77 4.75
N THR A 86 33.79 20.86 3.44
CA THR A 86 33.84 19.72 2.52
C THR A 86 35.23 19.45 1.95
N GLU A 87 36.27 20.16 2.41
CA GLU A 87 37.65 20.04 1.90
C GLU A 87 38.26 18.62 2.05
N SER A 88 37.85 17.87 3.08
CA SER A 88 38.42 16.56 3.42
C SER A 88 37.38 15.45 3.53
N THR A 89 36.14 15.70 3.08
CA THR A 89 35.08 14.69 3.09
C THR A 89 35.41 13.55 2.12
N THR A 90 34.71 12.43 2.22
CA THR A 90 34.68 11.37 1.18
C THR A 90 33.35 11.35 0.44
N ASP A 91 32.42 12.24 0.82
CA ASP A 91 31.12 12.39 0.17
C ASP A 91 31.24 13.30 -1.06
N TYR A 92 31.34 12.65 -2.22
CA TYR A 92 31.41 13.34 -3.51
C TYR A 92 30.17 14.20 -3.78
N GLY A 93 28.98 13.81 -3.32
CA GLY A 93 27.75 14.58 -3.53
C GLY A 93 27.81 15.94 -2.84
N LEU A 94 28.28 15.95 -1.58
CA LEU A 94 28.47 17.20 -0.82
C LEU A 94 29.59 18.06 -1.42
N MET A 95 30.71 17.47 -1.84
CA MET A 95 31.78 18.24 -2.52
C MET A 95 31.27 18.91 -3.79
N LEU A 96 30.54 18.16 -4.64
CA LEU A 96 30.00 18.68 -5.89
C LEU A 96 29.01 19.81 -5.66
N ALA A 97 28.13 19.67 -4.67
CA ALA A 97 27.16 20.69 -4.31
C ALA A 97 27.86 21.99 -3.87
N SER A 98 28.90 21.89 -3.03
CA SER A 98 29.68 23.06 -2.60
C SER A 98 30.41 23.73 -3.77
N ILE A 99 31.08 22.96 -4.64
CA ILE A 99 31.82 23.49 -5.79
C ILE A 99 30.88 24.16 -6.79
N GLN A 100 29.73 23.55 -7.07
CA GLN A 100 28.75 24.07 -8.02
C GLN A 100 28.07 25.33 -7.51
N THR A 101 27.79 25.41 -6.20
CA THR A 101 27.21 26.59 -5.56
C THR A 101 28.17 27.79 -5.59
N GLY A 102 29.44 27.56 -5.25
CA GLY A 102 30.46 28.62 -5.33
C GLY A 102 30.72 29.06 -6.77
N SER A 103 30.78 28.12 -7.72
CA SER A 103 30.97 28.43 -9.15
C SER A 103 29.82 29.27 -9.71
N ALA A 104 28.57 28.90 -9.41
CA ALA A 104 27.39 29.66 -9.84
C ALA A 104 27.38 31.09 -9.26
N SER A 105 27.81 31.24 -8.01
CA SER A 105 27.94 32.54 -7.36
C SER A 105 28.95 33.44 -8.07
N ALA A 106 30.07 32.89 -8.55
CA ALA A 106 31.05 33.65 -9.33
C ALA A 106 30.50 34.13 -10.69
N LEU A 107 29.67 33.34 -11.36
CA LEU A 107 29.08 33.68 -12.66
C LEU A 107 28.00 34.78 -12.55
N GLY A 108 27.41 34.93 -11.35
CA GLY A 108 26.48 36.00 -11.02
C GLY A 108 27.13 37.37 -10.82
N LEU A 109 28.46 37.43 -10.63
CA LEU A 109 29.16 38.69 -10.41
C LEU A 109 29.36 39.46 -11.71
N SER A 110 29.19 40.78 -11.66
CA SER A 110 29.56 41.67 -12.77
C SER A 110 31.07 41.63 -13.08
N SER A 111 31.90 41.29 -12.09
CA SER A 111 33.36 41.12 -12.22
C SER A 111 33.79 39.83 -12.92
N SER A 112 32.84 38.93 -13.25
CA SER A 112 33.09 37.70 -14.01
C SER A 112 33.57 37.96 -15.45
N GLY A 113 33.23 39.13 -16.00
CA GLY A 113 33.54 39.49 -17.39
C GLY A 113 32.56 38.91 -18.41
N LEU A 114 31.52 38.19 -17.98
CA LEU A 114 30.44 37.69 -18.84
C LEU A 114 29.32 38.72 -18.93
N SER A 115 28.98 39.14 -20.16
CA SER A 115 28.11 40.29 -20.40
C SER A 115 26.70 39.91 -20.83
N THR A 116 26.51 38.67 -21.29
CA THR A 116 25.24 38.16 -21.80
C THR A 116 24.80 36.89 -21.08
N ASP A 117 23.49 36.64 -21.08
CA ASP A 117 22.92 35.45 -20.44
C ASP A 117 23.29 34.16 -21.20
N ASP A 118 23.52 34.25 -22.51
CA ASP A 118 24.02 33.14 -23.32
C ASP A 118 25.45 32.75 -22.95
N GLU A 119 26.34 33.74 -22.73
CA GLU A 119 27.72 33.50 -22.28
C GLU A 119 27.75 32.86 -20.88
N LYS A 120 26.87 33.30 -19.97
CA LYS A 120 26.72 32.69 -18.63
C LYS A 120 26.17 31.29 -18.71
N THR A 121 25.19 31.06 -19.57
CA THR A 121 24.58 29.73 -19.79
C THR A 121 25.60 28.75 -20.37
N ALA A 122 26.40 29.18 -21.33
CA ALA A 122 27.49 28.37 -21.89
C ALA A 122 28.55 28.04 -20.83
N ALA A 123 28.89 29.00 -19.95
CA ALA A 123 29.83 28.79 -18.86
C ALA A 123 29.30 27.76 -17.85
N ILE A 124 28.03 27.86 -17.45
CA ILE A 124 27.36 26.91 -16.54
C ILE A 124 27.31 25.51 -17.14
N GLY A 125 27.03 25.38 -18.44
CA GLY A 125 27.06 24.10 -19.15
C GLY A 125 28.44 23.45 -19.11
N THR A 126 29.49 24.26 -19.26
CA THR A 126 30.88 23.79 -19.16
C THR A 126 31.23 23.36 -17.74
N VAL A 127 30.82 24.13 -16.72
CA VAL A 127 31.02 23.78 -15.29
C VAL A 127 30.34 22.46 -14.96
N SER A 128 29.07 22.32 -15.34
CA SER A 128 28.27 21.12 -15.02
C SER A 128 28.79 19.89 -15.76
N GLY A 129 29.22 20.06 -17.02
CA GLY A 129 29.83 18.99 -17.81
C GLY A 129 31.17 18.51 -17.23
N SER A 130 32.03 19.43 -16.80
CA SER A 130 33.32 19.11 -16.15
C SER A 130 33.13 18.31 -14.85
N LEU A 131 32.17 18.73 -14.02
CA LEU A 131 31.85 18.05 -12.76
C LEU A 131 31.24 16.66 -12.99
N ALA A 132 30.37 16.50 -14.00
CA ALA A 132 29.80 15.21 -14.39
C ALA A 132 30.86 14.25 -14.98
N ALA A 133 31.81 14.77 -15.76
CA ALA A 133 32.93 13.98 -16.27
C ALA A 133 33.82 13.45 -15.14
N THR A 134 34.01 14.24 -14.08
CA THR A 134 34.77 13.87 -12.89
C THR A 134 34.07 12.78 -12.07
N LEU A 135 32.74 12.83 -11.96
CA LEU A 135 31.93 11.73 -11.39
C LEU A 135 32.09 10.44 -12.19
N SER A 136 32.11 10.56 -13.52
CA SER A 136 32.20 9.42 -14.44
C SER A 136 33.57 8.74 -14.42
N SER A 137 34.65 9.47 -14.08
CA SER A 137 35.99 8.90 -13.90
C SER A 137 36.22 8.37 -12.47
N SER A 138 35.49 8.87 -11.47
CA SER A 138 35.54 8.37 -10.09
C SER A 138 34.88 7.00 -9.91
N THR A 139 33.81 6.70 -10.67
CA THR A 139 33.18 5.37 -10.71
C THR A 139 34.06 4.32 -11.37
N ALA A 140 35.01 4.72 -12.21
CA ALA A 140 36.04 3.84 -12.78
C ALA A 140 37.21 3.54 -11.81
N SER A 141 37.34 4.29 -10.70
CA SER A 141 38.47 4.18 -9.77
C SER A 141 38.12 3.54 -8.41
N ALA A 142 36.83 3.33 -8.10
CA ALA A 142 36.39 2.60 -6.89
C ALA A 142 36.63 1.07 -6.95
N SER A 143 37.23 0.58 -8.04
CA SER A 143 37.68 -0.80 -8.22
C SER A 143 39.19 -0.79 -8.55
N GLN A 144 40.05 -0.47 -7.58
CA GLN A 144 41.34 -1.15 -7.34
C GLN A 144 42.14 -0.49 -6.20
N SER A 145 42.73 -1.36 -5.37
CA SER A 145 43.82 -1.14 -4.40
C SER A 145 43.45 -0.69 -2.96
N GLY A 146 43.34 -1.69 -2.08
CA GLY A 146 44.45 -2.05 -1.19
C GLY A 146 44.78 -1.15 0.01
N GLN A 147 44.56 -1.74 1.20
CA GLN A 147 45.37 -1.63 2.43
C GLN A 147 45.00 -0.56 3.49
N SER A 148 44.70 -1.12 4.68
CA SER A 148 45.14 -0.69 6.03
C SER A 148 44.24 0.23 6.89
N GLN A 149 43.59 -0.45 7.84
CA GLN A 149 43.13 -0.05 9.19
C GLN A 149 43.25 1.40 9.66
N ARG A 150 42.12 1.95 10.16
CA ARG A 150 42.03 2.44 11.55
C ARG A 150 40.59 2.59 12.05
N SER A 151 40.31 1.92 13.16
CA SER A 151 39.09 2.02 13.97
C SER A 151 39.14 3.24 14.90
N VAL A 152 38.03 3.99 15.06
CA VAL A 152 37.60 4.72 16.28
C VAL A 152 36.09 5.03 16.10
N SER A 153 35.14 4.23 16.57
CA SER A 153 34.38 4.32 17.84
C SER A 153 33.79 5.68 18.21
N GLY A 154 32.46 5.78 18.35
CA GLY A 154 31.79 6.85 19.11
C GLY A 154 30.35 7.14 18.65
N GLU A 155 29.37 6.69 19.42
CA GLU A 155 27.93 6.97 19.25
C GLU A 155 27.60 8.46 19.42
N ALA A 156 26.61 8.97 18.64
CA ALA A 156 25.33 9.51 19.13
C ALA A 156 24.76 10.62 18.23
N SER A 157 23.42 10.57 18.07
CA SER A 157 22.48 11.59 17.55
C SER A 157 22.47 11.94 16.06
N ALA A 158 21.31 11.68 15.43
CA ALA A 158 20.92 12.18 14.11
C ALA A 158 20.86 13.72 14.04
N PRO A 159 20.95 14.31 12.84
CA PRO A 159 19.75 14.96 12.32
C PRO A 159 19.49 14.77 10.81
N ASN A 160 18.20 14.81 10.45
CA ASN A 160 17.70 15.10 9.10
C ASN A 160 18.14 16.52 8.66
N TYR A 161 18.62 16.69 7.43
CA TYR A 161 18.74 18.01 6.80
C TYR A 161 17.85 18.10 5.57
N ALA A 162 16.92 19.06 5.62
CA ALA A 162 16.15 19.57 4.50
C ALA A 162 16.94 20.71 3.83
N TYR A 163 16.90 20.80 2.50
CA TYR A 163 17.42 21.96 1.76
C TYR A 163 16.34 23.06 1.71
N SER A 164 16.66 24.27 2.16
CA SER A 164 15.88 25.49 1.90
C SER A 164 16.70 26.43 1.03
N VAL A 165 16.20 26.77 -0.16
CA VAL A 165 16.73 27.87 -0.98
C VAL A 165 15.74 29.02 -0.87
N THR A 166 16.15 30.12 -0.27
CA THR A 166 15.39 31.38 -0.26
C THR A 166 15.93 32.25 -1.40
N VAL A 167 15.08 32.69 -2.32
CA VAL A 167 15.47 33.63 -3.39
C VAL A 167 14.48 34.78 -3.45
N ASP A 168 15.03 35.99 -3.40
CA ASP A 168 14.32 37.26 -3.36
C ASP A 168 13.59 37.58 -4.68
N ALA A 169 12.43 38.22 -4.56
CA ALA A 169 11.50 38.47 -5.64
C ALA A 169 11.83 39.78 -6.36
N SER A 170 12.57 39.72 -7.46
CA SER A 170 12.51 40.76 -8.48
C SER A 170 12.43 40.16 -9.88
N THR A 171 11.19 40.20 -10.39
CA THR A 171 10.69 40.08 -11.77
C THR A 171 11.64 39.53 -12.84
N ASP A 172 11.22 38.40 -13.42
CA ASP A 172 11.61 37.81 -14.72
C ASP A 172 12.61 36.63 -14.76
N TYR A 173 12.69 35.84 -13.69
CA TYR A 173 13.44 34.57 -13.63
C TYR A 173 12.58 33.28 -13.78
N SER A 174 11.26 33.41 -13.96
CA SER A 174 10.34 32.26 -14.00
C SER A 174 10.48 31.39 -15.25
N SER A 175 10.74 32.00 -16.41
CA SER A 175 10.98 31.29 -17.69
C SER A 175 12.33 30.55 -17.71
N TYR A 176 13.31 31.07 -16.97
CA TYR A 176 14.67 30.54 -16.83
C TYR A 176 14.69 29.23 -16.02
N MET A 177 14.03 29.18 -14.87
CA MET A 177 13.89 27.94 -14.07
C MET A 177 13.02 26.88 -14.75
N GLU A 178 12.07 27.32 -15.57
CA GLU A 178 11.12 26.47 -16.31
C GLU A 178 11.79 25.70 -17.46
N THR A 179 12.75 26.32 -18.15
CA THR A 179 13.55 25.68 -19.21
C THR A 179 14.57 24.71 -18.61
N LEU A 180 15.19 25.08 -17.49
CA LEU A 180 16.19 24.29 -16.76
C LEU A 180 15.60 23.01 -16.16
N MET A 181 14.40 23.09 -15.56
CA MET A 181 13.67 21.90 -15.05
C MET A 181 13.17 20.98 -16.17
N THR A 182 12.71 21.54 -17.29
CA THR A 182 12.21 20.74 -18.43
C THR A 182 13.32 19.90 -19.08
N ALA A 183 14.54 20.45 -19.16
CA ALA A 183 15.71 19.72 -19.68
C ALA A 183 16.21 18.64 -18.71
N ALA A 184 16.18 18.89 -17.39
CA ALA A 184 16.58 17.94 -16.35
C ALA A 184 15.60 16.76 -16.20
N ILE A 185 14.29 16.99 -16.37
CA ILE A 185 13.25 15.93 -16.34
C ILE A 185 13.41 14.93 -17.50
N GLY A 186 14.04 15.34 -18.61
CA GLY A 186 14.31 14.49 -19.77
C GLY A 186 15.31 13.35 -19.51
N THR A 187 16.15 13.48 -18.48
CA THR A 187 17.32 12.61 -18.23
C THR A 187 17.26 11.81 -16.92
N MET A 188 16.20 11.97 -16.11
CA MET A 188 16.03 11.35 -14.78
C MET A 188 15.27 10.02 -14.81
N ASP A 189 15.57 9.12 -13.84
CA ASP A 189 14.83 7.87 -13.57
C ASP A 189 13.67 8.07 -12.58
N GLU A 190 12.93 7.00 -12.25
CA GLU A 190 11.71 7.04 -11.42
C GLU A 190 11.91 7.66 -10.03
N ALA A 191 13.10 7.52 -9.43
CA ALA A 191 13.43 8.12 -8.14
C ALA A 191 13.65 9.64 -8.25
N GLY A 192 14.21 10.11 -9.37
CA GLY A 192 14.44 11.54 -9.64
C GLY A 192 13.15 12.36 -9.81
N VAL A 193 12.12 11.78 -10.42
CA VAL A 193 10.84 12.47 -10.69
C VAL A 193 10.05 12.74 -9.39
N SER A 194 10.16 11.86 -8.39
CA SER A 194 9.48 12.00 -7.08
C SER A 194 9.96 13.19 -6.26
N ASN A 195 11.25 13.53 -6.35
CA ASN A 195 11.84 14.63 -5.58
C ASN A 195 11.57 16.00 -6.22
N VAL A 196 11.47 16.08 -7.56
CA VAL A 196 11.21 17.32 -8.30
C VAL A 196 9.75 17.79 -8.18
N ALA A 197 8.80 16.86 -8.05
CA ALA A 197 7.36 17.16 -7.93
C ALA A 197 7.00 17.99 -6.67
N ILE A 198 7.88 18.07 -5.69
CA ILE A 198 7.67 18.80 -4.42
C ILE A 198 7.94 20.31 -4.59
N GLN A 199 8.59 20.77 -5.67
CA GLN A 199 9.05 22.17 -5.83
C GLN A 199 8.59 22.89 -7.11
N ALA A 200 7.58 22.39 -7.83
CA ALA A 200 7.13 23.00 -9.09
C ALA A 200 6.08 24.12 -8.88
N ASN A 201 6.50 25.38 -8.98
CA ASN A 201 5.62 26.57 -8.88
C ASN A 201 5.13 27.14 -10.24
N SER A 202 5.40 26.49 -11.39
CA SER A 202 4.92 26.96 -12.71
C SER A 202 3.97 25.97 -13.40
N GLY A 203 2.91 26.51 -14.03
CA GLY A 203 1.88 25.73 -14.73
C GLY A 203 2.38 24.94 -15.94
N THR A 204 3.55 25.26 -16.48
CA THR A 204 4.17 24.59 -17.64
C THR A 204 5.04 23.41 -17.20
N VAL A 205 5.77 23.51 -16.07
CA VAL A 205 6.50 22.38 -15.45
C VAL A 205 5.52 21.28 -15.03
N VAL A 206 4.38 21.65 -14.44
CA VAL A 206 3.29 20.71 -14.12
C VAL A 206 2.78 20.00 -15.39
N THR A 207 2.76 20.68 -16.55
CA THR A 207 2.33 20.08 -17.82
C THR A 207 3.34 19.05 -18.33
N SER A 208 4.63 19.34 -18.25
CA SER A 208 5.70 18.42 -18.68
C SER A 208 5.80 17.19 -17.76
N VAL A 209 5.65 17.37 -16.44
CA VAL A 209 5.58 16.27 -15.46
C VAL A 209 4.36 15.39 -15.72
N MET A 210 3.17 15.97 -15.92
CA MET A 210 1.94 15.22 -16.22
C MET A 210 2.02 14.50 -17.58
N THR A 211 2.69 15.09 -18.58
CA THR A 211 2.90 14.45 -19.90
C THR A 211 3.81 13.22 -19.79
N LYS A 212 4.86 13.26 -18.96
CA LYS A 212 5.75 12.11 -18.71
C LYS A 212 5.07 11.01 -17.89
N LEU A 213 4.31 11.39 -16.86
CA LEU A 213 3.52 10.47 -16.04
C LEU A 213 2.37 9.81 -16.83
N SER A 214 1.85 10.48 -17.86
CA SER A 214 0.84 9.90 -18.77
C SER A 214 1.42 8.89 -19.78
N GLY A 215 2.75 8.85 -19.96
CA GLY A 215 3.45 7.93 -20.86
C GLY A 215 4.08 6.72 -20.19
N THR A 216 3.99 6.59 -18.85
CA THR A 216 4.57 5.49 -18.07
C THR A 216 3.50 4.82 -17.21
N THR A 217 3.65 3.52 -16.95
CA THR A 217 2.83 2.73 -16.01
C THR A 217 3.15 3.12 -14.56
N VAL A 218 2.74 4.32 -14.14
CA VAL A 218 2.86 4.77 -12.73
C VAL A 218 1.63 4.36 -11.90
N SER A 219 1.85 4.06 -10.62
CA SER A 219 0.79 3.63 -9.71
C SER A 219 -0.14 4.79 -9.31
N SER A 220 -1.38 4.42 -9.03
CA SER A 220 -2.46 5.31 -8.58
C SER A 220 -2.10 6.15 -7.35
N GLU A 221 -1.36 5.56 -6.42
CA GLU A 221 -0.94 6.16 -5.15
C GLU A 221 0.19 7.17 -5.33
N PHE A 222 1.09 6.92 -6.29
CA PHE A 222 2.18 7.82 -6.64
C PHE A 222 1.66 9.09 -7.30
N LEU A 223 0.69 8.95 -8.21
CA LEU A 223 0.06 10.09 -8.87
C LEU A 223 -0.73 10.98 -7.89
N ALA A 224 -1.46 10.36 -6.95
CA ALA A 224 -2.18 11.09 -5.89
C ALA A 224 -1.21 11.78 -4.89
N ALA A 225 -0.06 11.18 -4.60
CA ALA A 225 0.98 11.79 -3.77
C ALA A 225 1.64 13.00 -4.48
N ALA A 226 1.95 12.87 -5.77
CA ALA A 226 2.51 13.95 -6.58
C ALA A 226 1.55 15.15 -6.69
N MET A 227 0.26 14.91 -6.97
CA MET A 227 -0.74 15.98 -7.03
C MET A 227 -0.98 16.68 -5.69
N GLY A 228 -0.97 15.91 -4.58
CA GLY A 228 -1.06 16.47 -3.23
C GLY A 228 0.19 17.28 -2.83
N GLY A 229 1.38 16.87 -3.30
CA GLY A 229 2.63 17.60 -3.11
C GLY A 229 2.67 18.92 -3.85
N ILE A 230 2.35 18.92 -5.15
CA ILE A 230 2.29 20.10 -6.02
C ILE A 230 1.33 21.15 -5.45
N THR A 231 0.15 20.73 -4.99
CA THR A 231 -0.87 21.63 -4.43
C THR A 231 -0.43 22.22 -3.08
N ALA A 232 0.25 21.44 -2.23
CA ALA A 232 0.75 21.93 -0.94
C ALA A 232 1.93 22.89 -1.09
N GLY A 233 2.86 22.62 -2.01
CA GLY A 233 4.00 23.49 -2.29
C GLY A 233 3.57 24.84 -2.85
N ALA A 234 2.58 24.84 -3.75
CA ALA A 234 2.06 26.05 -4.34
C ALA A 234 1.30 26.96 -3.35
N ILE A 235 0.62 26.39 -2.34
CA ILE A 235 -0.04 27.17 -1.29
C ILE A 235 0.99 27.64 -0.25
N ALA A 236 2.01 26.83 0.07
CA ALA A 236 3.10 27.23 0.97
C ALA A 236 3.94 28.38 0.40
N GLY A 237 4.16 28.43 -0.92
CA GLY A 237 4.88 29.53 -1.59
C GLY A 237 4.16 30.88 -1.58
N VAL A 238 2.89 30.94 -1.18
CA VAL A 238 2.14 32.21 -0.99
C VAL A 238 2.53 32.88 0.34
N ASP A 239 2.98 32.11 1.32
CA ASP A 239 3.40 32.57 2.66
C ASP A 239 4.71 33.37 2.61
N ASP A 240 5.72 32.87 1.88
CA ASP A 240 7.04 33.52 1.77
C ASP A 240 7.02 34.83 0.94
N GLY A 241 5.92 35.12 0.24
CA GLY A 241 5.77 36.28 -0.65
C GLY A 241 5.02 37.48 -0.07
N GLY A 242 4.51 37.40 1.16
CA GLY A 242 3.81 38.52 1.82
C GLY A 242 2.49 38.95 1.14
N VAL A 243 1.78 38.05 0.47
CA VAL A 243 0.55 38.37 -0.27
C VAL A 243 -0.65 38.41 0.69
N GLY A 244 -1.48 39.46 0.63
CA GLY A 244 -2.58 39.69 1.56
C GLY A 244 -3.71 38.64 1.50
N SER A 245 -4.53 38.59 2.56
CA SER A 245 -5.58 37.58 2.80
C SER A 245 -6.63 37.38 1.69
N SER A 246 -6.90 38.38 0.85
CA SER A 246 -7.78 38.26 -0.34
C SER A 246 -7.11 37.53 -1.52
N ASP A 247 -5.78 37.56 -1.55
CA ASP A 247 -4.99 37.11 -2.69
C ASP A 247 -4.58 35.65 -2.51
N ALA A 248 -4.41 35.18 -1.27
CA ALA A 248 -4.16 33.77 -0.96
C ALA A 248 -5.33 32.85 -1.38
N ALA A 249 -6.58 33.29 -1.20
CA ALA A 249 -7.76 32.56 -1.66
C ALA A 249 -7.83 32.53 -3.20
N THR A 250 -7.53 33.66 -3.85
CA THR A 250 -7.56 33.83 -5.31
C THR A 250 -6.44 33.04 -6.02
N VAL A 251 -5.24 33.02 -5.43
CA VAL A 251 -4.09 32.24 -5.93
C VAL A 251 -4.33 30.75 -5.74
N SER A 252 -4.82 30.33 -4.56
CA SER A 252 -5.21 28.93 -4.30
C SER A 252 -6.31 28.47 -5.26
N GLU A 253 -7.30 29.32 -5.53
CA GLU A 253 -8.38 29.07 -6.50
C GLU A 253 -7.85 28.93 -7.93
N THR A 254 -6.92 29.80 -8.36
CA THR A 254 -6.35 29.79 -9.71
C THR A 254 -5.51 28.53 -9.96
N LEU A 255 -4.70 28.15 -8.99
CA LEU A 255 -3.79 27.01 -9.07
C LEU A 255 -4.55 25.68 -8.99
N LEU A 256 -5.54 25.60 -8.10
CA LEU A 256 -6.47 24.48 -8.01
C LEU A 256 -7.33 24.34 -9.28
N SER A 257 -7.78 25.45 -9.85
CA SER A 257 -8.51 25.48 -11.13
C SER A 257 -7.66 24.91 -12.29
N SER A 258 -6.36 25.18 -12.30
CA SER A 258 -5.41 24.68 -13.30
C SER A 258 -5.13 23.17 -13.15
N VAL A 259 -4.95 22.70 -11.91
CA VAL A 259 -4.77 21.27 -11.60
C VAL A 259 -6.04 20.47 -11.94
N MET A 260 -7.21 20.92 -11.48
CA MET A 260 -8.49 20.22 -11.68
C MET A 260 -8.95 20.22 -13.15
N GLY A 261 -8.70 21.31 -13.90
CA GLY A 261 -9.01 21.37 -15.33
C GLY A 261 -8.17 20.42 -16.20
N LYS A 262 -7.00 20.01 -15.71
CA LYS A 262 -6.18 18.97 -16.35
C LYS A 262 -6.59 17.58 -15.90
N VAL A 263 -7.04 17.41 -14.65
CA VAL A 263 -7.52 16.12 -14.13
C VAL A 263 -8.68 15.54 -14.94
N SER A 264 -9.60 16.39 -15.41
CA SER A 264 -10.72 15.99 -16.28
C SER A 264 -10.30 15.49 -17.67
N ALA A 265 -9.09 15.81 -18.14
CA ALA A 265 -8.60 15.43 -19.47
C ALA A 265 -7.93 14.03 -19.50
N PHE A 266 -7.63 13.43 -18.35
CA PHE A 266 -6.81 12.20 -18.23
C PHE A 266 -7.59 10.92 -17.88
N GLY A 267 -8.93 10.96 -17.81
CA GLY A 267 -9.77 9.74 -17.71
C GLY A 267 -9.55 8.89 -16.44
N PHE A 268 -9.45 9.52 -15.27
CA PHE A 268 -9.23 8.83 -13.99
C PHE A 268 -10.38 7.90 -13.58
N THR A 269 -10.05 6.80 -12.88
CA THR A 269 -11.07 5.95 -12.20
C THR A 269 -11.51 6.58 -10.87
N SER A 270 -12.70 6.23 -10.38
CA SER A 270 -13.31 6.79 -9.16
C SER A 270 -12.40 6.73 -7.92
N THR A 271 -11.67 5.63 -7.73
CA THR A 271 -10.72 5.43 -6.61
C THR A 271 -9.52 6.40 -6.64
N HIS A 272 -9.06 6.79 -7.83
CA HIS A 272 -7.94 7.75 -7.97
C HIS A 272 -8.38 9.16 -7.58
N LEU A 273 -9.60 9.52 -7.98
CA LEU A 273 -10.20 10.79 -7.63
C LEU A 273 -10.42 10.87 -6.11
N GLU A 274 -10.96 9.81 -5.50
CA GLU A 274 -11.17 9.68 -4.04
C GLU A 274 -9.90 9.94 -3.21
N ASN A 275 -8.77 9.33 -3.57
CA ASN A 275 -7.50 9.48 -2.84
C ASN A 275 -6.83 10.85 -3.10
N ALA A 276 -6.97 11.39 -4.31
CA ALA A 276 -6.45 12.71 -4.64
C ALA A 276 -7.19 13.82 -3.87
N MET A 277 -8.53 13.75 -3.78
CA MET A 277 -9.33 14.76 -3.09
C MET A 277 -9.18 14.71 -1.57
N GLU A 278 -9.02 13.52 -0.97
CA GLU A 278 -8.74 13.38 0.46
C GLU A 278 -7.44 14.11 0.84
N LYS A 279 -6.37 13.85 0.10
CA LYS A 279 -5.06 14.50 0.32
C LYS A 279 -5.12 16.00 0.02
N LEU A 280 -5.89 16.41 -0.99
CA LEU A 280 -5.99 17.80 -1.43
C LEU A 280 -6.86 18.65 -0.49
N ALA A 281 -8.01 18.15 -0.01
CA ALA A 281 -8.82 18.80 1.01
C ALA A 281 -8.07 18.89 2.36
N SER A 282 -7.37 17.83 2.76
CA SER A 282 -6.57 17.84 3.99
C SER A 282 -5.44 18.85 3.95
N LYS A 283 -4.70 18.94 2.84
CA LYS A 283 -3.54 19.83 2.71
C LYS A 283 -3.95 21.30 2.52
N ALA A 284 -5.01 21.56 1.76
CA ALA A 284 -5.45 22.92 1.49
C ALA A 284 -6.08 23.61 2.72
N VAL A 285 -6.81 22.88 3.57
CA VAL A 285 -7.32 23.44 4.84
C VAL A 285 -6.22 23.53 5.91
N SER A 286 -5.26 22.60 5.93
CA SER A 286 -4.08 22.68 6.82
C SER A 286 -3.17 23.88 6.51
N ALA A 287 -3.14 24.33 5.25
CA ALA A 287 -2.35 25.48 4.84
C ALA A 287 -2.95 26.82 5.30
N LEU A 288 -4.29 26.91 5.41
CA LEU A 288 -4.99 28.08 5.96
C LEU A 288 -4.71 28.28 7.47
N GLY A 289 -4.37 27.20 8.17
CA GLY A 289 -4.02 27.20 9.58
C GLY A 289 -2.68 27.83 9.94
N LYS A 290 -1.77 27.87 8.97
CA LYS A 290 -0.38 28.29 9.19
C LYS A 290 -0.12 29.75 8.81
N SER A 291 -1.04 30.40 8.09
CA SER A 291 -0.84 31.70 7.44
C SER A 291 -1.24 32.93 8.27
N GLY A 292 -1.47 32.82 9.59
CA GLY A 292 -1.73 33.97 10.46
C GLY A 292 -3.02 34.77 10.14
N VAL A 293 -3.94 34.19 9.37
CA VAL A 293 -5.22 34.79 8.95
C VAL A 293 -6.16 34.92 10.15
N SER A 294 -6.91 36.03 10.26
CA SER A 294 -7.87 36.22 11.37
C SER A 294 -8.94 35.13 11.39
N SER A 295 -9.44 34.77 12.58
CA SER A 295 -10.37 33.65 12.82
C SER A 295 -11.60 33.62 11.91
N ASP A 296 -12.17 34.80 11.61
CA ASP A 296 -13.34 34.94 10.74
C ASP A 296 -12.98 34.72 9.26
N SER A 297 -11.76 35.10 8.89
CA SER A 297 -11.23 35.00 7.53
C SER A 297 -10.75 33.59 7.20
N ALA A 298 -10.28 32.82 8.18
CA ALA A 298 -9.88 31.43 7.99
C ALA A 298 -11.09 30.50 7.77
N SER A 299 -12.20 30.75 8.49
CA SER A 299 -13.49 30.09 8.23
C SER A 299 -14.03 30.44 6.84
N ALA A 300 -13.96 31.71 6.43
CA ALA A 300 -14.37 32.15 5.09
C ALA A 300 -13.47 31.57 3.98
N ALA A 301 -12.15 31.50 4.19
CA ALA A 301 -11.22 30.92 3.22
C ALA A 301 -11.40 29.41 3.07
N ALA A 302 -11.66 28.68 4.17
CA ALA A 302 -12.00 27.26 4.12
C ALA A 302 -13.33 27.04 3.37
N GLN A 303 -14.33 27.90 3.57
CA GLN A 303 -15.58 27.87 2.83
C GLN A 303 -15.37 28.11 1.32
N THR A 304 -14.59 29.12 0.93
CA THR A 304 -14.30 29.45 -0.48
C THR A 304 -13.52 28.33 -1.17
N LEU A 305 -12.49 27.80 -0.53
CA LEU A 305 -11.66 26.71 -1.06
C LEU A 305 -12.49 25.45 -1.33
N MET A 306 -13.33 25.05 -0.37
CA MET A 306 -14.20 23.88 -0.51
C MET A 306 -15.29 24.12 -1.56
N GLN A 307 -15.78 25.36 -1.66
CA GLN A 307 -16.70 25.80 -2.70
C GLN A 307 -16.09 25.68 -4.12
N THR A 308 -14.81 26.02 -4.29
CA THR A 308 -14.07 25.88 -5.56
C THR A 308 -13.86 24.41 -5.94
N MET A 309 -13.52 23.55 -4.97
CA MET A 309 -13.34 22.10 -5.22
C MET A 309 -14.62 21.47 -5.79
N VAL A 310 -15.76 21.70 -5.14
CA VAL A 310 -17.07 21.18 -5.58
C VAL A 310 -17.45 21.68 -6.98
N THR A 311 -17.19 22.96 -7.26
CA THR A 311 -17.48 23.58 -8.56
C THR A 311 -16.67 22.94 -9.70
N LYS A 312 -15.40 22.60 -9.47
CA LYS A 312 -14.51 22.04 -10.51
C LYS A 312 -14.71 20.54 -10.73
N LEU A 313 -14.98 19.78 -9.67
CA LEU A 313 -15.38 18.37 -9.77
C LEU A 313 -16.61 18.17 -10.65
N THR A 314 -17.51 19.14 -10.61
CA THR A 314 -18.70 19.17 -11.44
C THR A 314 -18.38 19.46 -12.90
N THR A 315 -17.57 20.50 -13.14
CA THR A 315 -17.23 20.92 -14.50
C THR A 315 -16.43 19.83 -15.23
N ALA A 316 -15.80 18.92 -14.47
CA ALA A 316 -15.08 17.75 -14.95
C ALA A 316 -15.95 16.55 -15.38
N GLY A 317 -17.28 16.58 -15.21
CA GLY A 317 -18.18 15.52 -15.69
C GLY A 317 -18.14 14.21 -14.89
N VAL A 318 -17.83 14.28 -13.59
CA VAL A 318 -17.79 13.12 -12.68
C VAL A 318 -19.19 12.49 -12.54
N ALA A 319 -19.29 11.16 -12.67
CA ALA A 319 -20.55 10.44 -12.56
C ALA A 319 -21.19 10.61 -11.17
N SER A 320 -22.53 10.58 -11.09
CA SER A 320 -23.27 10.93 -9.86
C SER A 320 -23.00 10.01 -8.66
N THR A 321 -22.65 8.74 -8.91
CA THR A 321 -22.24 7.79 -7.86
C THR A 321 -20.94 8.18 -7.19
N ASP A 322 -19.96 8.62 -7.98
CA ASP A 322 -18.65 9.03 -7.51
C ASP A 322 -18.74 10.35 -6.75
N LEU A 323 -19.62 11.25 -7.20
CA LEU A 323 -19.87 12.54 -6.56
C LEU A 323 -20.38 12.40 -5.11
N SER A 324 -21.17 11.37 -4.79
CA SER A 324 -21.60 11.15 -3.40
C SER A 324 -20.42 10.81 -2.47
N THR A 325 -19.54 9.89 -2.87
CA THR A 325 -18.32 9.55 -2.10
C THR A 325 -17.39 10.75 -1.95
N VAL A 326 -17.22 11.50 -3.05
CA VAL A 326 -16.46 12.75 -3.06
C VAL A 326 -17.00 13.74 -2.03
N MET A 327 -18.31 14.04 -2.10
CA MET A 327 -18.94 15.06 -1.27
C MET A 327 -18.93 14.68 0.21
N GLN A 328 -18.96 13.39 0.53
CA GLN A 328 -18.76 12.94 1.89
C GLN A 328 -17.36 13.24 2.42
N LYS A 329 -16.30 12.83 1.71
CA LYS A 329 -14.91 13.05 2.16
C LYS A 329 -14.58 14.53 2.26
N VAL A 330 -15.07 15.32 1.29
CA VAL A 330 -14.98 16.79 1.31
C VAL A 330 -15.65 17.34 2.57
N SER A 331 -16.89 16.95 2.86
CA SER A 331 -17.62 17.45 4.03
C SER A 331 -16.95 17.04 5.35
N GLU A 332 -16.42 15.82 5.42
CA GLU A 332 -15.69 15.34 6.59
C GLU A 332 -14.39 16.09 6.84
N GLN A 333 -13.53 16.17 5.83
CA GLN A 333 -12.22 16.77 5.98
C GLN A 333 -12.33 18.30 6.15
N GLY A 334 -13.36 18.92 5.57
CA GLY A 334 -13.70 20.31 5.83
C GLY A 334 -14.02 20.56 7.29
N VAL A 335 -14.89 19.75 7.88
CA VAL A 335 -15.26 19.87 9.30
C VAL A 335 -14.08 19.52 10.21
N ALA A 336 -13.38 18.42 9.95
CA ALA A 336 -12.30 17.92 10.81
C ALA A 336 -11.14 18.91 10.96
N ASN A 337 -10.91 19.77 9.96
CA ASN A 337 -9.81 20.72 9.96
C ASN A 337 -10.15 22.14 10.42
N LEU A 338 -11.37 22.41 10.93
CA LEU A 338 -11.69 23.75 11.45
C LEU A 338 -10.73 24.16 12.58
N ALA A 339 -10.30 23.21 13.43
CA ALA A 339 -9.29 23.47 14.46
C ALA A 339 -7.92 23.81 13.86
N ASN A 340 -7.51 23.05 12.83
CA ASN A 340 -6.25 23.29 12.13
C ASN A 340 -6.28 24.65 11.40
N ALA A 341 -7.43 25.07 10.88
CA ALA A 341 -7.65 26.36 10.24
C ALA A 341 -7.69 27.55 11.23
N GLY A 342 -7.38 27.35 12.52
CA GLY A 342 -7.35 28.45 13.49
C GLY A 342 -8.73 28.96 13.93
N VAL A 343 -9.83 28.23 13.64
CA VAL A 343 -11.16 28.62 14.13
C VAL A 343 -11.20 28.48 15.67
N PRO A 344 -11.53 29.55 16.42
CA PRO A 344 -11.62 29.53 17.87
C PRO A 344 -12.60 28.47 18.35
N SER A 345 -12.29 27.80 19.47
CA SER A 345 -13.13 26.72 20.00
C SER A 345 -14.59 27.13 20.22
N ALA A 346 -14.82 28.40 20.63
CA ALA A 346 -16.15 28.97 20.85
C ALA A 346 -17.00 29.07 19.56
N ASP A 347 -16.36 29.24 18.40
CA ASP A 347 -17.04 29.50 17.13
C ASP A 347 -17.14 28.26 16.24
N ARG A 348 -16.41 27.18 16.58
CA ARG A 348 -16.34 25.95 15.77
C ARG A 348 -17.71 25.33 15.54
N THR A 349 -18.61 25.31 16.52
CA THR A 349 -19.96 24.72 16.36
C THR A 349 -20.78 25.49 15.32
N THR A 350 -20.71 26.83 15.31
CA THR A 350 -21.35 27.70 14.31
C THR A 350 -20.67 27.55 12.95
N ALA A 351 -19.34 27.46 12.92
CA ALA A 351 -18.57 27.26 11.69
C ALA A 351 -18.92 25.95 10.97
N VAL A 352 -19.26 24.87 11.71
CA VAL A 352 -19.77 23.63 11.12
C VAL A 352 -21.05 23.89 10.31
N GLU A 353 -22.02 24.63 10.85
CA GLU A 353 -23.27 24.91 10.14
C GLU A 353 -23.03 25.74 8.87
N SER A 354 -22.25 26.82 8.98
CA SER A 354 -21.94 27.70 7.85
C SER A 354 -21.20 26.97 6.74
N LEU A 355 -20.20 26.15 7.08
CA LEU A 355 -19.42 25.37 6.12
C LEU A 355 -20.29 24.34 5.38
N VAL A 356 -21.08 23.55 6.11
CA VAL A 356 -21.92 22.51 5.51
C VAL A 356 -23.03 23.11 4.65
N SER A 357 -23.57 24.27 5.05
CA SER A 357 -24.50 25.05 4.23
C SER A 357 -23.85 25.55 2.93
N ALA A 358 -22.61 26.06 3.00
CA ALA A 358 -21.89 26.51 1.81
C ALA A 358 -21.59 25.36 0.82
N ILE A 359 -21.25 24.18 1.33
CA ILE A 359 -21.05 22.95 0.54
C ILE A 359 -22.37 22.55 -0.15
N SER A 360 -23.46 22.52 0.62
CA SER A 360 -24.79 22.11 0.12
C SER A 360 -25.37 23.09 -0.88
N ALA A 361 -25.06 24.39 -0.75
CA ALA A 361 -25.47 25.44 -1.69
C ALA A 361 -24.91 25.25 -3.11
N LYS A 362 -23.87 24.44 -3.28
CA LYS A 362 -23.27 24.16 -4.58
C LYS A 362 -23.76 22.89 -5.25
N VAL A 363 -24.58 22.08 -4.58
CA VAL A 363 -25.06 20.80 -5.13
C VAL A 363 -25.83 20.97 -6.45
N LYS A 364 -26.65 22.02 -6.58
CA LYS A 364 -27.35 22.32 -7.85
C LYS A 364 -26.42 22.80 -8.95
N ALA A 365 -25.49 23.70 -8.59
CA ALA A 365 -24.42 24.13 -9.49
C ALA A 365 -23.50 22.96 -9.86
N ALA A 366 -23.48 21.91 -9.02
CA ALA A 366 -22.72 20.70 -9.19
C ALA A 366 -23.35 19.68 -10.17
N GLY A 367 -24.37 20.10 -10.92
CA GLY A 367 -25.05 19.23 -11.91
C GLY A 367 -25.81 18.07 -11.28
N VAL A 368 -26.00 18.08 -9.95
CA VAL A 368 -26.71 17.01 -9.25
C VAL A 368 -28.17 17.03 -9.69
N SER A 369 -28.56 15.94 -10.33
CA SER A 369 -29.93 15.71 -10.74
C SER A 369 -30.85 15.63 -9.52
N ASP A 370 -32.11 15.97 -9.68
CA ASP A 370 -33.10 15.82 -8.60
C ASP A 370 -33.19 14.37 -8.09
N SER A 371 -32.91 13.37 -8.95
CA SER A 371 -32.84 11.96 -8.58
C SER A 371 -31.62 11.59 -7.71
N ASP A 372 -30.49 12.28 -7.87
CA ASP A 372 -29.25 12.00 -7.13
C ASP A 372 -29.12 12.85 -5.85
N LEU A 373 -29.95 13.89 -5.72
CA LEU A 373 -29.92 14.86 -4.63
C LEU A 373 -29.98 14.19 -3.26
N SER A 374 -30.83 13.17 -3.10
CA SER A 374 -30.99 12.46 -1.82
C SER A 374 -29.72 11.72 -1.39
N THR A 375 -29.02 11.08 -2.33
CA THR A 375 -27.76 10.34 -2.09
C THR A 375 -26.62 11.29 -1.76
N VAL A 376 -26.47 12.36 -2.54
CA VAL A 376 -25.42 13.37 -2.33
C VAL A 376 -25.62 14.10 -1.01
N MET A 377 -26.84 14.47 -0.66
CA MET A 377 -27.13 15.16 0.60
C MET A 377 -26.96 14.26 1.82
N ALA A 378 -27.27 12.96 1.72
CA ALA A 378 -26.95 11.99 2.76
C ALA A 378 -25.43 11.88 2.99
N ALA A 379 -24.66 11.82 1.92
CA ALA A 379 -23.20 11.77 1.96
C ALA A 379 -22.58 13.03 2.61
N ILE A 380 -23.06 14.22 2.23
CA ILE A 380 -22.64 15.49 2.84
C ILE A 380 -22.88 15.47 4.36
N ALA A 381 -24.09 15.10 4.77
CA ALA A 381 -24.46 15.05 6.18
C ALA A 381 -23.63 14.03 6.98
N GLN A 382 -23.37 12.86 6.38
CA GLN A 382 -22.56 11.81 6.98
C GLN A 382 -21.10 12.25 7.17
N GLY A 383 -20.52 12.84 6.13
CA GLY A 383 -19.16 13.37 6.18
C GLY A 383 -19.04 14.45 7.24
N ALA A 384 -19.94 15.43 7.21
CA ALA A 384 -19.94 16.54 8.16
C ALA A 384 -20.01 16.08 9.62
N VAL A 385 -20.91 15.14 9.95
CA VAL A 385 -20.99 14.58 11.31
C VAL A 385 -19.71 13.82 11.66
N SER A 386 -19.18 13.00 10.75
CA SER A 386 -17.94 12.24 10.98
C SER A 386 -16.76 13.16 11.36
N GLY A 387 -16.63 14.29 10.65
CA GLY A 387 -15.54 15.24 10.88
C GLY A 387 -15.57 15.92 12.26
N THR A 388 -16.72 15.95 12.94
CA THR A 388 -16.81 16.56 14.28
C THR A 388 -15.97 15.84 15.35
N GLY A 389 -15.61 14.58 15.11
CA GLY A 389 -14.76 13.79 16.02
C GLY A 389 -13.35 14.37 16.21
N SER A 390 -12.85 15.10 15.22
CA SER A 390 -11.48 15.65 15.21
C SER A 390 -11.35 17.04 15.86
N LEU A 391 -12.46 17.63 16.34
CA LEU A 391 -12.48 19.03 16.81
C LEU A 391 -12.22 19.22 18.30
N GLY A 392 -12.00 18.14 19.05
CA GLY A 392 -11.71 18.19 20.48
C GLY A 392 -12.85 18.75 21.32
N PHE A 393 -14.10 18.57 20.88
CA PHE A 393 -15.28 19.11 21.54
C PHE A 393 -15.61 18.44 22.88
N SER A 394 -16.19 19.23 23.79
CA SER A 394 -16.96 18.70 24.92
C SER A 394 -18.20 17.96 24.41
N ASP A 395 -18.84 17.10 25.22
CA ASP A 395 -20.05 16.39 24.80
C ASP A 395 -21.21 17.36 24.44
N ALA A 396 -21.29 18.52 25.11
CA ALA A 396 -22.27 19.55 24.81
C ALA A 396 -21.99 20.25 23.47
N ASP A 397 -20.72 20.58 23.20
CA ASP A 397 -20.32 21.20 21.93
C ASP A 397 -20.44 20.21 20.77
N LYS A 398 -20.15 18.92 21.02
CA LYS A 398 -20.30 17.84 20.04
C LYS A 398 -21.77 17.64 19.66
N GLN A 399 -22.68 17.63 20.63
CA GLN A 399 -24.13 17.59 20.37
C GLN A 399 -24.59 18.77 19.51
N THR A 400 -24.07 19.97 19.82
CA THR A 400 -24.39 21.19 19.08
C THR A 400 -23.83 21.16 17.67
N ALA A 401 -22.57 20.75 17.49
CA ALA A 401 -21.93 20.62 16.18
C ALA A 401 -22.63 19.60 15.28
N ILE A 402 -23.08 18.47 15.84
CA ILE A 402 -23.79 17.42 15.10
C ILE A 402 -25.18 17.91 14.65
N ALA A 403 -25.90 18.65 15.50
CA ALA A 403 -27.14 19.30 15.11
C ALA A 403 -26.90 20.34 14.00
N ASN A 404 -25.85 21.16 14.15
CA ASN A 404 -25.47 22.19 13.20
C ASN A 404 -25.04 21.64 11.84
N ALA A 405 -24.40 20.48 11.78
CA ALA A 405 -24.09 19.78 10.53
C ALA A 405 -25.36 19.40 9.75
N SER A 406 -26.37 18.86 10.44
CA SER A 406 -27.64 18.45 9.83
C SER A 406 -28.47 19.66 9.39
N SER A 407 -28.45 20.73 10.20
CA SER A 407 -29.12 21.99 9.90
C SER A 407 -28.50 22.68 8.68
N GLY A 408 -27.17 22.76 8.63
CA GLY A 408 -26.43 23.35 7.51
C GLY A 408 -26.69 22.63 6.20
N ALA A 409 -26.75 21.29 6.21
CA ALA A 409 -27.03 20.49 5.02
C ALA A 409 -28.37 20.88 4.35
N LEU A 410 -29.43 21.02 5.14
CA LEU A 410 -30.76 21.37 4.61
C LEU A 410 -30.90 22.87 4.30
N ALA A 411 -30.32 23.74 5.13
CA ALA A 411 -30.35 25.18 4.91
C ALA A 411 -29.67 25.57 3.57
N GLY A 412 -28.54 24.94 3.25
CA GLY A 412 -27.80 25.24 2.02
C GLY A 412 -28.57 24.93 0.73
N LEU A 413 -29.50 23.96 0.75
CA LEU A 413 -30.34 23.65 -0.41
C LEU A 413 -31.26 24.80 -0.82
N LYS A 414 -31.72 25.60 0.15
CA LYS A 414 -32.49 26.81 -0.15
C LYS A 414 -31.64 27.84 -0.87
N THR A 415 -30.40 28.02 -0.43
CA THR A 415 -29.39 28.88 -1.09
C THR A 415 -29.05 28.38 -2.49
N ALA A 416 -29.04 27.05 -2.72
CA ALA A 416 -28.91 26.46 -4.05
C ALA A 416 -30.15 26.66 -4.95
N GLY A 417 -31.27 27.17 -4.42
CA GLY A 417 -32.50 27.41 -5.17
C GLY A 417 -33.36 26.15 -5.36
N TYR A 418 -33.34 25.21 -4.43
CA TYR A 418 -34.32 24.12 -4.35
C TYR A 418 -35.63 24.60 -3.70
N SER A 419 -36.75 24.02 -4.13
CA SER A 419 -38.07 24.26 -3.54
C SER A 419 -38.21 23.64 -2.16
N THR A 420 -39.15 24.12 -1.35
CA THR A 420 -39.46 23.52 -0.04
C THR A 420 -39.87 22.05 -0.15
N THR A 421 -40.54 21.67 -1.25
CA THR A 421 -40.85 20.27 -1.56
C THR A 421 -39.58 19.43 -1.76
N GLN A 422 -38.63 19.89 -2.59
CA GLN A 422 -37.37 19.17 -2.81
C GLN A 422 -36.55 19.05 -1.52
N ILE A 423 -36.51 20.11 -0.70
CA ILE A 423 -35.84 20.12 0.60
C ILE A 423 -36.51 19.12 1.57
N SER A 424 -37.85 19.09 1.61
CA SER A 424 -38.59 18.14 2.44
C SER A 424 -38.32 16.68 2.04
N ASN A 425 -38.22 16.40 0.73
CA ASN A 425 -38.02 15.06 0.20
C ASN A 425 -36.65 14.47 0.57
N VAL A 426 -35.63 15.31 0.77
CA VAL A 426 -34.27 14.85 1.11
C VAL A 426 -33.96 14.90 2.61
N SER A 427 -34.87 15.42 3.42
CA SER A 427 -34.71 15.57 4.88
C SER A 427 -34.45 14.24 5.60
N GLY A 428 -35.15 13.17 5.20
CA GLY A 428 -34.92 11.81 5.72
C GLY A 428 -33.54 11.27 5.33
N SER A 429 -33.07 11.54 4.12
CA SER A 429 -31.75 11.09 3.65
C SER A 429 -30.62 11.82 4.35
N VAL A 430 -30.72 13.15 4.53
CA VAL A 430 -29.80 13.95 5.35
C VAL A 430 -29.73 13.39 6.78
N THR A 431 -30.88 13.13 7.38
CA THR A 431 -31.00 12.61 8.75
C THR A 431 -30.36 11.22 8.87
N THR A 432 -30.59 10.34 7.90
CA THR A 432 -29.97 9.00 7.84
C THR A 432 -28.45 9.11 7.71
N GLY A 433 -27.97 9.97 6.81
CA GLY A 433 -26.55 10.22 6.59
C GLY A 433 -25.85 10.75 7.85
N ALA A 434 -26.41 11.81 8.44
CA ALA A 434 -25.93 12.38 9.71
C ALA A 434 -25.84 11.30 10.81
N THR A 435 -26.86 10.45 10.92
CA THR A 435 -26.90 9.37 11.92
C THR A 435 -25.75 8.39 11.69
N LYS A 436 -25.50 7.96 10.45
CA LYS A 436 -24.37 7.08 10.10
C LYS A 436 -22.98 7.70 10.38
N GLY A 437 -22.88 9.01 10.53
CA GLY A 437 -21.63 9.70 10.88
C GLY A 437 -21.24 9.58 12.36
N LEU A 438 -22.19 9.21 13.24
CA LEU A 438 -21.99 9.23 14.71
C LEU A 438 -20.81 8.36 15.19
N THR A 439 -20.60 7.19 14.58
CA THR A 439 -19.49 6.29 14.95
C THR A 439 -18.13 6.95 14.73
N ARG A 440 -17.94 7.62 13.59
CA ARG A 440 -16.69 8.31 13.27
C ARG A 440 -16.54 9.63 14.01
N ALA A 441 -17.65 10.23 14.43
CA ALA A 441 -17.64 11.35 15.38
C ALA A 441 -17.17 10.92 16.79
N GLY A 442 -16.91 9.63 17.02
CA GLY A 442 -16.50 9.09 18.32
C GLY A 442 -17.64 8.99 19.33
N VAL A 443 -18.89 8.87 18.86
CA VAL A 443 -20.06 8.69 19.74
C VAL A 443 -20.23 7.19 20.04
N SER A 444 -20.24 6.84 21.33
CA SER A 444 -20.40 5.47 21.79
C SER A 444 -21.77 4.90 21.41
N THR A 445 -21.88 3.57 21.30
CA THR A 445 -23.17 2.91 21.00
C THR A 445 -24.24 3.19 22.05
N ALA A 446 -23.85 3.41 23.31
CA ALA A 446 -24.77 3.79 24.38
C ALA A 446 -25.32 5.22 24.19
N ASP A 447 -24.51 6.12 23.63
CA ASP A 447 -24.85 7.55 23.48
C ASP A 447 -25.49 7.88 22.13
N GLN A 448 -25.44 6.97 21.15
CA GLN A 448 -25.97 7.18 19.80
C GLN A 448 -27.44 7.59 19.77
N SER A 449 -28.28 7.06 20.67
CA SER A 449 -29.69 7.46 20.77
C SER A 449 -29.86 8.92 21.22
N THR A 450 -29.05 9.36 22.19
CA THR A 450 -29.02 10.74 22.69
C THR A 450 -28.55 11.72 21.62
N PHE A 451 -27.50 11.38 20.89
CA PHE A 451 -26.98 12.21 19.80
C PHE A 451 -27.89 12.19 18.56
N ALA A 452 -28.60 11.09 18.30
CA ALA A 452 -29.58 11.03 17.22
C ALA A 452 -30.78 11.95 17.45
N ALA A 453 -31.21 12.15 18.69
CA ALA A 453 -32.22 13.17 19.02
C ALA A 453 -31.76 14.60 18.66
N ARG A 454 -30.44 14.87 18.74
CA ARG A 454 -29.87 16.16 18.34
C ARG A 454 -29.79 16.31 16.82
N ILE A 455 -29.58 15.22 16.09
CA ILE A 455 -29.71 15.20 14.62
C ILE A 455 -31.12 15.60 14.21
N GLN A 456 -32.16 15.09 14.87
CA GLN A 456 -33.55 15.49 14.60
C GLN A 456 -33.75 16.99 14.81
N THR A 457 -33.28 17.52 15.94
CA THR A 457 -33.38 18.95 16.26
C THR A 457 -32.67 19.80 15.18
N GLY A 458 -31.49 19.35 14.74
CA GLY A 458 -30.74 19.99 13.66
C GLY A 458 -31.46 19.94 12.32
N ALA A 459 -32.05 18.81 11.95
CA ALA A 459 -32.81 18.66 10.72
C ALA A 459 -34.05 19.57 10.70
N GLU A 460 -34.79 19.66 11.81
CA GLU A 460 -35.93 20.56 11.97
C GLU A 460 -35.53 22.04 11.84
N ALA A 461 -34.40 22.44 12.46
CA ALA A 461 -33.83 23.77 12.30
C ALA A 461 -33.43 24.07 10.85
N GLY A 462 -32.81 23.10 10.18
CA GLY A 462 -32.43 23.19 8.77
C GLY A 462 -33.62 23.29 7.81
N LEU A 463 -34.70 22.55 8.08
CA LEU A 463 -35.97 22.65 7.33
C LEU A 463 -36.63 24.03 7.50
N SER A 464 -36.59 24.57 8.71
CA SER A 464 -37.09 25.93 8.98
C SER A 464 -36.28 26.97 8.21
N LYS A 465 -34.94 26.89 8.27
CA LYS A 465 -34.04 27.73 7.45
C LYS A 465 -34.23 27.49 5.94
N GLY A 466 -34.65 26.28 5.56
CA GLY A 466 -35.05 25.89 4.20
C GLY A 466 -36.36 26.50 3.72
N GLY A 467 -37.12 27.16 4.62
CA GLY A 467 -38.35 27.87 4.32
C GLY A 467 -39.63 27.06 4.52
N LEU A 468 -39.58 25.91 5.20
CA LEU A 468 -40.78 25.17 5.59
C LEU A 468 -41.44 25.82 6.82
N SER A 469 -42.77 25.78 6.87
CA SER A 469 -43.56 26.19 8.04
C SER A 469 -43.46 25.18 9.18
N ALA A 470 -43.75 25.61 10.41
CA ALA A 470 -43.78 24.74 11.58
C ALA A 470 -44.74 23.54 11.42
N ALA A 471 -45.85 23.72 10.68
CA ALA A 471 -46.81 22.65 10.41
C ALA A 471 -46.25 21.59 9.44
N GLU A 472 -45.54 22.02 8.38
CA GLU A 472 -44.87 21.10 7.44
C GLU A 472 -43.72 20.34 8.11
N ILE A 473 -42.96 21.00 8.98
CA ILE A 473 -41.89 20.36 9.76
C ILE A 473 -42.47 19.33 10.72
N SER A 474 -43.57 19.67 11.42
CA SER A 474 -44.26 18.75 12.32
C SER A 474 -44.76 17.50 11.58
N ALA A 475 -45.23 17.65 10.34
CA ALA A 475 -45.68 16.54 9.50
C ALA A 475 -44.53 15.60 9.06
N LEU A 476 -43.28 16.09 9.07
CA LEU A 476 -42.09 15.31 8.72
C LEU A 476 -41.46 14.59 9.92
N SER A 477 -41.90 14.87 11.15
CA SER A 477 -41.29 14.32 12.37
C SER A 477 -41.20 12.79 12.36
N SER A 478 -42.23 12.08 11.89
CA SER A 478 -42.21 10.62 11.75
C SER A 478 -41.24 10.11 10.67
N THR A 479 -41.07 10.87 9.58
CA THR A 479 -40.08 10.61 8.52
C THR A 479 -38.66 10.74 9.08
N LEU A 480 -38.38 11.80 9.84
CA LEU A 480 -37.09 12.03 10.47
C LEU A 480 -36.78 10.94 11.51
N GLN A 481 -37.76 10.55 12.32
CA GLN A 481 -37.58 9.46 13.30
C GLN A 481 -37.33 8.11 12.62
N THR A 482 -38.02 7.83 11.50
CA THR A 482 -37.79 6.61 10.71
C THR A 482 -36.39 6.60 10.11
N ALA A 483 -35.92 7.76 9.62
CA ALA A 483 -34.58 7.95 9.12
C ALA A 483 -33.50 7.74 10.21
N ILE A 484 -33.75 8.22 11.43
CA ILE A 484 -32.88 7.97 12.59
C ILE A 484 -32.80 6.47 12.89
N ASN A 485 -33.94 5.80 12.99
CA ASN A 485 -33.98 4.37 13.30
C ASN A 485 -33.27 3.55 12.21
N SER A 486 -33.46 3.91 10.94
CA SER A 486 -32.75 3.35 9.80
C SER A 486 -31.25 3.57 9.92
N GLY A 487 -30.81 4.81 10.19
CA GLY A 487 -29.41 5.14 10.42
C GLY A 487 -28.78 4.34 11.57
N LEU A 488 -29.41 4.31 12.75
CA LEU A 488 -28.94 3.57 13.92
C LEU A 488 -28.85 2.07 13.65
N SER A 489 -29.84 1.49 12.95
CA SER A 489 -29.82 0.07 12.60
C SER A 489 -28.64 -0.30 11.69
N THR A 490 -28.14 0.65 10.89
CA THR A 490 -26.97 0.47 10.03
C THR A 490 -25.63 0.72 10.73
N ILE A 491 -25.62 1.34 11.92
CA ILE A 491 -24.39 1.58 12.70
C ILE A 491 -23.92 0.31 13.44
N GLY A 492 -24.84 -0.56 13.85
CA GLY A 492 -24.53 -1.84 14.50
C GLY A 492 -23.95 -2.92 13.57
N THR A 493 -23.86 -2.62 12.27
CA THR A 493 -23.24 -3.45 11.24
C THR A 493 -22.09 -2.64 10.65
N SER A 494 -20.86 -2.81 11.13
CA SER A 494 -19.73 -2.00 10.69
C SER A 494 -19.51 -2.09 9.17
N THR A 495 -19.91 -1.06 8.41
CA THR A 495 -19.12 -0.47 7.31
C THR A 495 -19.61 0.93 7.02
N LEU A 496 -18.65 1.85 7.01
CA LEU A 496 -18.73 3.21 6.47
C LEU A 496 -18.93 3.18 4.94
N PRO A 497 -19.42 4.27 4.36
CA PRO A 497 -20.08 4.27 3.06
C PRO A 497 -19.10 4.22 1.89
N GLY A 498 -19.51 3.35 0.98
CA GLY A 498 -19.05 3.16 -0.38
C GLY A 498 -19.88 1.98 -0.87
N THR A 499 -20.95 2.27 -1.60
CA THR A 499 -21.92 1.33 -2.21
C THR A 499 -23.13 0.91 -1.36
N SER A 500 -24.31 1.41 -1.76
CA SER A 500 -25.61 1.08 -1.17
C SER A 500 -26.31 -0.05 -1.95
N THR A 501 -26.72 -1.07 -1.18
CA THR A 501 -28.00 -1.85 -1.13
C THR A 501 -28.62 -2.44 -2.40
N SER A 502 -29.41 -3.53 -2.25
CA SER A 502 -30.70 -3.72 -2.92
C SER A 502 -31.68 -4.76 -2.40
N THR A 503 -32.85 -4.25 -2.09
CA THR A 503 -34.12 -4.94 -1.90
C THR A 503 -35.12 -4.42 -2.94
N ASN A 504 -35.98 -5.29 -3.51
CA ASN A 504 -37.23 -4.86 -4.16
C ASN A 504 -38.42 -5.46 -3.43
N THR A 505 -39.50 -4.68 -3.30
CA THR A 505 -40.61 -4.77 -4.27
C THR A 505 -41.55 -3.58 -4.17
N SER A 506 -42.01 -3.16 -5.35
CA SER A 506 -42.71 -1.92 -5.69
C SER A 506 -44.23 -2.01 -5.58
N SER A 507 -44.86 -0.82 -5.56
CA SER A 507 -45.91 -0.43 -6.52
C SER A 507 -46.04 1.11 -6.52
N SER A 508 -46.10 1.87 -7.63
CA SER A 508 -45.24 1.93 -8.81
C SER A 508 -45.28 3.37 -9.36
N THR A 509 -44.18 4.12 -9.24
CA THR A 509 -43.82 5.29 -10.07
C THR A 509 -42.29 5.37 -10.04
N THR A 510 -41.69 4.64 -10.99
CA THR A 510 -40.26 4.47 -11.34
C THR A 510 -39.24 4.48 -10.19
N SER A 511 -39.30 3.40 -9.39
CA SER A 511 -38.35 3.04 -8.34
C SER A 511 -36.97 2.67 -8.92
N SER A 512 -35.90 3.31 -8.46
CA SER A 512 -34.53 2.80 -8.67
C SER A 512 -34.36 1.53 -7.83
N THR A 513 -34.63 0.39 -8.47
CA THR A 513 -34.24 -0.93 -7.99
C THR A 513 -32.75 -0.88 -7.66
N SER A 514 -32.32 -1.34 -6.50
CA SER A 514 -30.92 -1.12 -6.11
C SER A 514 -29.97 -2.22 -6.67
N SER A 515 -28.66 -2.07 -6.47
CA SER A 515 -27.62 -2.87 -7.15
C SER A 515 -26.77 -3.82 -6.28
N SER A 516 -27.01 -3.95 -4.97
CA SER A 516 -26.24 -4.86 -4.10
C SER A 516 -26.54 -6.34 -4.40
N LYS A 517 -25.49 -7.15 -4.33
CA LYS A 517 -25.45 -8.53 -4.84
C LYS A 517 -24.27 -9.32 -4.26
N ALA A 518 -23.98 -9.13 -2.98
CA ALA A 518 -22.90 -9.82 -2.30
C ALA A 518 -23.40 -11.02 -1.50
N ILE A 519 -22.56 -12.04 -1.36
CA ILE A 519 -22.65 -13.03 -0.28
C ILE A 519 -21.78 -12.51 0.87
N THR A 520 -22.35 -12.39 2.06
CA THR A 520 -21.66 -11.82 3.25
C THR A 520 -21.31 -12.86 4.32
N ALA A 521 -21.93 -14.02 4.26
CA ALA A 521 -21.55 -15.20 5.01
C ALA A 521 -21.88 -16.44 4.19
N PHE A 522 -21.08 -17.48 4.30
CA PHE A 522 -21.29 -18.76 3.65
C PHE A 522 -20.71 -19.86 4.53
N SER A 523 -21.44 -20.94 4.76
CA SER A 523 -21.01 -22.03 5.65
C SER A 523 -21.70 -23.35 5.33
N PHE A 524 -21.10 -24.46 5.75
CA PHE A 524 -21.77 -25.74 5.91
C PHE A 524 -21.88 -26.05 7.39
N THR A 525 -23.10 -26.04 7.93
CA THR A 525 -23.32 -26.41 9.33
C THR A 525 -23.38 -27.92 9.47
N SER A 526 -22.82 -28.42 10.56
CA SER A 526 -22.88 -29.82 10.97
C SER A 526 -24.31 -30.31 11.14
N ALA A 527 -25.19 -29.47 11.68
CA ALA A 527 -26.61 -29.79 11.86
C ALA A 527 -27.32 -30.17 10.54
N LEU A 528 -26.94 -29.55 9.43
CA LEU A 528 -27.56 -29.78 8.12
C LEU A 528 -26.83 -30.82 7.26
N ASN A 529 -25.56 -31.09 7.58
CA ASN A 529 -24.66 -31.90 6.73
C ASN A 529 -23.92 -33.02 7.49
N SER A 530 -24.41 -33.43 8.67
CA SER A 530 -23.81 -34.51 9.47
C SER A 530 -23.67 -35.82 8.71
N GLY A 531 -24.65 -36.18 7.88
CA GLY A 531 -24.61 -37.36 7.01
C GLY A 531 -23.53 -37.31 5.91
N ALA A 532 -22.94 -36.15 5.66
CA ALA A 532 -21.83 -35.98 4.73
C ALA A 532 -20.45 -36.09 5.39
N GLY A 533 -20.37 -36.43 6.68
CA GLY A 533 -19.10 -36.48 7.42
C GLY A 533 -18.62 -35.12 7.92
N ILE A 534 -19.48 -34.10 7.94
CA ILE A 534 -19.18 -32.78 8.49
C ILE A 534 -19.57 -32.77 9.99
N GLY A 535 -18.60 -33.01 10.85
CA GLY A 535 -18.80 -33.12 12.31
C GLY A 535 -18.83 -31.80 13.08
N SER A 536 -18.41 -30.70 12.46
CA SER A 536 -18.43 -29.35 13.03
C SER A 536 -18.76 -28.33 11.94
N ASP A 537 -19.29 -27.18 12.33
CA ASP A 537 -19.61 -26.12 11.37
C ASP A 537 -18.35 -25.64 10.64
N VAL A 538 -18.44 -25.48 9.32
CA VAL A 538 -17.35 -25.00 8.47
C VAL A 538 -17.77 -23.68 7.85
N THR A 539 -17.09 -22.61 8.24
CA THR A 539 -17.27 -21.27 7.66
C THR A 539 -16.41 -21.12 6.42
N GLY A 540 -16.97 -20.52 5.38
CA GLY A 540 -16.27 -20.23 4.14
C GLY A 540 -15.54 -18.90 4.18
N VAL A 541 -14.36 -18.90 3.57
CA VAL A 541 -13.54 -17.71 3.39
C VAL A 541 -13.99 -17.04 2.10
N ILE A 542 -14.51 -15.82 2.23
CA ILE A 542 -15.11 -15.06 1.14
C ILE A 542 -14.06 -14.08 0.59
N GLY A 543 -13.68 -14.30 -0.66
CA GLY A 543 -12.91 -13.35 -1.47
C GLY A 543 -13.83 -12.44 -2.31
N THR A 544 -13.25 -11.78 -3.30
CA THR A 544 -13.97 -10.83 -4.16
C THR A 544 -15.01 -11.52 -5.04
N THR A 545 -14.68 -12.65 -5.67
CA THR A 545 -15.53 -13.46 -6.56
C THR A 545 -15.40 -14.97 -6.31
N GLU A 546 -14.69 -15.37 -5.25
CA GLU A 546 -14.49 -16.77 -4.87
C GLU A 546 -14.86 -16.97 -3.40
N ILE A 547 -15.38 -18.15 -3.07
CA ILE A 547 -15.59 -18.58 -1.68
C ILE A 547 -15.00 -19.98 -1.56
N LYS A 548 -14.05 -20.15 -0.64
CA LYS A 548 -13.38 -21.44 -0.42
C LYS A 548 -13.75 -21.99 0.96
N LEU A 549 -14.06 -23.29 1.02
CA LEU A 549 -14.36 -24.00 2.27
C LEU A 549 -13.51 -25.25 2.38
N ALA A 550 -12.86 -25.43 3.52
CA ALA A 550 -12.07 -26.62 3.82
C ALA A 550 -12.88 -27.65 4.61
N LEU A 551 -13.25 -28.74 3.94
CA LEU A 551 -14.00 -29.84 4.56
C LEU A 551 -13.09 -30.98 5.01
N PRO A 552 -13.48 -31.77 6.02
CA PRO A 552 -12.74 -32.97 6.41
C PRO A 552 -12.50 -33.92 5.23
N ALA A 553 -11.36 -34.61 5.24
CA ALA A 553 -11.05 -35.61 4.23
C ALA A 553 -12.14 -36.71 4.20
N GLY A 554 -12.61 -37.05 2.99
CA GLY A 554 -13.67 -38.03 2.80
C GLY A 554 -15.10 -37.49 2.99
N ALA A 555 -15.28 -36.19 3.26
CA ALA A 555 -16.60 -35.58 3.29
C ALA A 555 -17.33 -35.76 1.94
N THR A 556 -18.61 -36.13 1.99
CA THR A 556 -19.43 -36.33 0.79
C THR A 556 -19.94 -35.00 0.26
N VAL A 557 -19.39 -34.54 -0.86
CA VAL A 557 -19.66 -33.20 -1.41
C VAL A 557 -20.79 -33.16 -2.45
N THR A 558 -21.48 -34.27 -2.70
CA THR A 558 -22.43 -34.41 -3.82
C THR A 558 -23.82 -33.81 -3.57
N ALA A 559 -24.16 -33.50 -2.32
CA ALA A 559 -25.48 -32.98 -1.94
C ALA A 559 -25.42 -32.12 -0.67
N LEU A 560 -24.51 -31.16 -0.61
CA LEU A 560 -24.34 -30.29 0.57
C LEU A 560 -25.32 -29.12 0.56
N LYS A 561 -25.84 -28.79 1.74
CA LYS A 561 -26.74 -27.65 1.99
C LYS A 561 -25.96 -26.51 2.61
N ALA A 562 -25.74 -25.45 1.84
CA ALA A 562 -25.04 -24.26 2.29
C ALA A 562 -25.98 -23.34 3.11
N THR A 563 -25.47 -22.78 4.20
CA THR A 563 -26.08 -21.67 4.94
C THR A 563 -25.34 -20.39 4.56
N PHE A 564 -26.02 -19.44 3.94
CA PHE A 564 -25.45 -18.18 3.48
C PHE A 564 -26.35 -16.98 3.77
N THR A 565 -25.72 -15.81 3.92
CA THR A 565 -26.38 -14.50 3.96
C THR A 565 -25.98 -13.71 2.72
N GLN A 566 -26.90 -12.93 2.18
CA GLN A 566 -26.73 -12.25 0.91
C GLN A 566 -27.44 -10.89 0.91
N THR A 567 -26.99 -9.98 0.06
CA THR A 567 -27.53 -8.61 -0.02
C THR A 567 -28.31 -8.31 -1.31
N GLY A 568 -28.39 -9.26 -2.25
CA GLY A 568 -29.20 -9.17 -3.45
C GLY A 568 -30.65 -9.61 -3.26
N ALA A 569 -31.39 -9.66 -4.37
CA ALA A 569 -32.77 -10.11 -4.37
C ALA A 569 -32.89 -11.64 -4.44
N THR A 570 -32.05 -12.29 -5.24
CA THR A 570 -32.06 -13.76 -5.38
C THR A 570 -30.64 -14.31 -5.52
N VAL A 571 -30.49 -15.60 -5.20
CA VAL A 571 -29.26 -16.37 -5.45
C VAL A 571 -29.64 -17.59 -6.28
N THR A 572 -28.90 -17.86 -7.36
CA THR A 572 -29.16 -18.99 -8.26
C THR A 572 -27.90 -19.80 -8.54
N VAL A 573 -28.07 -21.09 -8.83
CA VAL A 573 -27.04 -22.00 -9.35
C VAL A 573 -27.62 -22.68 -10.58
N GLY A 574 -26.99 -22.52 -11.74
CA GLY A 574 -27.52 -23.06 -13.00
C GLY A 574 -28.94 -22.59 -13.33
N GLY A 575 -29.35 -21.41 -12.85
CA GLY A 575 -30.70 -20.87 -13.00
C GLY A 575 -31.72 -21.33 -11.94
N LEU A 576 -31.37 -22.29 -11.08
CA LEU A 576 -32.23 -22.73 -9.97
C LEU A 576 -32.02 -21.85 -8.74
N THR A 577 -33.11 -21.32 -8.16
CA THR A 577 -33.07 -20.50 -6.94
C THR A 577 -32.56 -21.30 -5.74
N GLN A 578 -31.62 -20.70 -5.01
CA GLN A 578 -31.00 -21.27 -3.82
C GLN A 578 -31.68 -20.72 -2.57
N THR A 579 -32.15 -21.62 -1.72
CA THR A 579 -32.68 -21.29 -0.39
C THR A 579 -31.65 -21.70 0.65
N SER A 580 -31.16 -20.72 1.42
CA SER A 580 -30.19 -20.91 2.49
C SER A 580 -30.62 -22.01 3.47
N GLY A 581 -29.70 -22.92 3.79
CA GLY A 581 -29.93 -24.09 4.65
C GLY A 581 -30.77 -25.21 4.04
N THR A 582 -31.32 -25.04 2.84
CA THR A 582 -32.31 -25.97 2.26
C THR A 582 -31.85 -26.58 0.94
N THR A 583 -31.42 -25.77 -0.03
CA THR A 583 -31.06 -26.26 -1.36
C THR A 583 -29.73 -27.01 -1.33
N ALA A 584 -29.76 -28.27 -1.78
CA ALA A 584 -28.57 -29.10 -1.87
C ALA A 584 -27.90 -28.93 -3.25
N ASN A 585 -26.56 -28.81 -3.25
CA ASN A 585 -25.77 -28.74 -4.48
C ASN A 585 -24.66 -29.78 -4.48
N ASN A 586 -24.26 -30.17 -5.69
CA ASN A 586 -23.10 -31.02 -5.90
C ASN A 586 -21.85 -30.14 -6.08
N PHE A 587 -20.93 -30.22 -5.12
CA PHE A 587 -19.66 -29.50 -5.12
C PHE A 587 -18.46 -30.38 -5.50
N THR A 588 -18.67 -31.47 -6.26
CA THR A 588 -17.54 -32.20 -6.89
C THR A 588 -16.74 -31.36 -7.87
N SER A 589 -17.28 -30.21 -8.30
CA SER A 589 -16.60 -29.17 -9.07
C SER A 589 -17.03 -27.80 -8.54
N PRO A 590 -16.28 -26.72 -8.82
CA PRO A 590 -16.67 -25.39 -8.39
C PRO A 590 -18.10 -25.06 -8.81
N VAL A 591 -18.90 -24.55 -7.86
CA VAL A 591 -20.31 -24.22 -8.09
C VAL A 591 -20.46 -22.71 -8.12
N THR A 592 -20.95 -22.18 -9.24
CA THR A 592 -21.17 -20.74 -9.37
C THR A 592 -22.51 -20.34 -8.75
N TYR A 593 -22.44 -19.58 -7.67
CA TYR A 593 -23.58 -18.91 -7.04
C TYR A 593 -23.71 -17.51 -7.65
N ARG A 594 -24.77 -17.29 -8.41
CA ARG A 594 -25.09 -15.98 -9.00
C ARG A 594 -26.05 -15.24 -8.10
N VAL A 595 -25.61 -14.14 -7.53
CA VAL A 595 -26.45 -13.21 -6.78
C VAL A 595 -27.00 -12.17 -7.76
N THR A 596 -28.31 -12.04 -7.85
CA THR A 596 -28.99 -11.04 -8.66
C THR A 596 -29.50 -9.94 -7.76
N ALA A 597 -29.02 -8.72 -7.96
CA ALA A 597 -29.52 -7.52 -7.31
C ALA A 597 -30.96 -7.24 -7.77
N ALA A 598 -31.69 -6.41 -7.03
CA ALA A 598 -33.06 -6.11 -7.41
C ALA A 598 -33.19 -5.31 -8.72
N ASP A 599 -32.11 -4.67 -9.19
CA ASP A 599 -32.00 -4.04 -10.51
C ASP A 599 -31.69 -4.98 -11.67
N GLY A 600 -31.53 -6.28 -11.41
CA GLY A 600 -31.20 -7.29 -12.39
C GLY A 600 -29.69 -7.43 -12.68
N THR A 601 -28.83 -6.56 -12.13
CA THR A 601 -27.38 -6.75 -12.19
C THR A 601 -26.96 -7.97 -11.37
N THR A 602 -25.88 -8.63 -11.77
CA THR A 602 -25.48 -9.92 -11.18
C THR A 602 -24.02 -9.93 -10.76
N LYS A 603 -23.72 -10.75 -9.75
CA LYS A 603 -22.36 -11.03 -9.28
C LYS A 603 -22.25 -12.53 -9.02
N ASP A 604 -21.21 -13.12 -9.60
CA ASP A 604 -20.95 -14.54 -9.51
C ASP A 604 -19.88 -14.80 -8.44
N TYR A 605 -20.16 -15.79 -7.59
CA TYR A 605 -19.22 -16.35 -6.64
C TYR A 605 -18.93 -17.79 -7.02
N SER A 606 -17.67 -18.11 -7.31
CA SER A 606 -17.22 -19.49 -7.51
C SER A 606 -16.99 -20.14 -6.14
N ILE A 607 -17.86 -21.07 -5.75
CA ILE A 607 -17.73 -21.79 -4.49
C ILE A 607 -16.88 -23.04 -4.74
N THR A 608 -15.73 -23.12 -4.09
CA THR A 608 -14.80 -24.25 -4.22
C THR A 608 -14.64 -24.96 -2.88
N ILE A 609 -14.81 -26.27 -2.91
CA ILE A 609 -14.53 -27.12 -1.76
C ILE A 609 -13.12 -27.66 -1.89
N ILE A 610 -12.34 -27.47 -0.84
CA ILE A 610 -11.01 -28.04 -0.70
C ILE A 610 -11.00 -29.02 0.47
N THR A 611 -10.03 -29.94 0.46
CA THR A 611 -9.79 -30.80 1.61
C THR A 611 -9.04 -30.00 2.67
N ARG A 612 -9.56 -29.99 3.90
CA ARG A 612 -8.86 -29.43 5.07
C ARG A 612 -7.58 -30.21 5.30
N ASN A 613 -6.49 -29.49 5.54
CA ASN A 613 -5.18 -30.05 5.78
C ASN A 613 -4.53 -29.34 6.97
N PRO A 614 -4.88 -29.74 8.21
CA PRO A 614 -4.30 -29.12 9.39
C PRO A 614 -2.80 -29.40 9.44
N VAL A 615 -2.00 -28.35 9.66
CA VAL A 615 -0.55 -28.48 9.85
C VAL A 615 -0.30 -29.08 11.24
N PRO A 616 0.41 -30.23 11.35
CA PRO A 616 0.87 -30.73 12.62
C PRO A 616 1.81 -29.74 13.28
N ASP A 617 1.60 -29.48 14.56
CA ASP A 617 2.55 -28.73 15.38
C ASP A 617 3.89 -29.49 15.47
N THR A 618 4.96 -28.83 15.88
CA THR A 618 6.29 -29.47 15.98
C THR A 618 6.41 -30.41 17.18
N GLY A 619 5.48 -30.30 18.14
CA GLY A 619 5.49 -31.01 19.40
C GLY A 619 6.50 -30.48 20.41
N GLN A 620 7.15 -29.35 20.12
CA GLN A 620 8.07 -28.67 21.02
C GLN A 620 7.29 -28.09 22.21
N THR A 621 7.79 -28.34 23.41
CA THR A 621 7.13 -27.94 24.68
C THR A 621 8.14 -27.35 25.67
N THR A 622 9.34 -27.10 25.18
CA THR A 622 10.49 -26.59 25.93
C THR A 622 10.95 -25.34 25.20
N CYS A 623 11.36 -24.33 25.95
CA CYS A 623 11.84 -23.07 25.42
C CYS A 623 13.24 -22.81 25.98
N TRP A 624 14.01 -21.98 25.28
CA TRP A 624 15.38 -21.65 25.65
C TRP A 624 15.59 -20.14 25.69
N ASP A 625 16.48 -19.68 26.56
CA ASP A 625 16.97 -18.30 26.48
C ASP A 625 17.98 -18.15 25.32
N GLY A 626 18.34 -16.90 25.00
CA GLY A 626 19.34 -16.61 23.96
C GLY A 626 20.76 -17.11 24.27
N ALA A 627 21.00 -17.69 25.46
CA ALA A 627 22.24 -18.36 25.84
C ALA A 627 22.16 -19.89 25.69
N GLY A 628 21.02 -20.42 25.22
CA GLY A 628 20.79 -21.85 25.01
C GLY A 628 20.42 -22.62 26.27
N THR A 629 20.08 -21.94 27.37
CA THR A 629 19.61 -22.57 28.62
C THR A 629 18.11 -22.79 28.56
N THR A 630 17.63 -23.95 29.02
CA THR A 630 16.19 -24.22 29.10
C THR A 630 15.52 -23.29 30.11
N ILE A 631 14.42 -22.66 29.68
CA ILE A 631 13.57 -21.78 30.49
C ILE A 631 12.12 -22.26 30.47
N PRO A 632 11.29 -21.85 31.45
CA PRO A 632 9.84 -21.93 31.30
C PRO A 632 9.41 -21.19 30.03
N CYS A 633 8.54 -21.80 29.24
CA CYS A 633 8.04 -21.15 28.03
C CYS A 633 7.32 -19.85 28.37
N PRO A 634 7.70 -18.71 27.76
CA PRO A 634 6.97 -17.46 27.93
C PRO A 634 5.51 -17.65 27.51
N ALA A 635 4.59 -16.90 28.11
CA ALA A 635 3.19 -16.93 27.68
C ALA A 635 3.06 -16.47 26.21
N ALA A 636 2.08 -17.00 25.48
CA ALA A 636 1.65 -16.40 24.21
C ALA A 636 1.33 -14.91 24.45
N SER A 637 1.71 -14.01 23.51
CA SER A 637 1.74 -12.55 23.66
C SER A 637 2.98 -11.97 24.36
N ASN A 638 3.94 -12.80 24.77
CA ASN A 638 5.24 -12.33 25.25
C ASN A 638 6.19 -12.12 24.06
N ALA A 639 7.00 -11.06 24.08
CA ALA A 639 7.97 -10.76 23.02
C ALA A 639 8.95 -11.92 22.72
N LEU A 640 9.17 -12.84 23.67
CA LEU A 640 10.05 -13.99 23.51
C LEU A 640 9.27 -15.31 23.42
N ALA A 641 7.96 -15.28 23.14
CA ALA A 641 7.17 -16.49 22.95
C ALA A 641 7.74 -17.31 21.78
N GLN A 642 7.99 -18.59 22.03
CA GLN A 642 8.57 -19.54 21.09
C GLN A 642 7.53 -20.58 20.71
N ASP A 643 7.87 -21.54 19.86
CA ASP A 643 6.97 -22.63 19.48
C ASP A 643 6.34 -23.33 20.70
N GLY A 644 7.16 -23.65 21.72
CA GLY A 644 6.68 -24.24 22.97
C GLY A 644 5.76 -23.36 23.83
N SER A 645 5.66 -22.06 23.53
CA SER A 645 4.71 -21.13 24.16
C SER A 645 3.27 -21.33 23.69
N TYR A 646 3.08 -21.96 22.53
CA TYR A 646 1.76 -22.18 21.94
C TYR A 646 1.36 -23.65 22.09
N ASN A 647 0.37 -23.92 22.94
CA ASN A 647 -0.24 -25.25 23.00
C ASN A 647 -1.36 -25.35 21.97
N THR A 648 -0.98 -25.54 20.71
CA THR A 648 -1.93 -25.56 19.58
C THR A 648 -2.79 -26.83 19.58
N ALA A 649 -3.97 -26.75 18.94
CA ALA A 649 -4.92 -27.87 18.82
C ALA A 649 -4.39 -29.07 17.99
N ASN A 650 -3.22 -28.92 17.33
CA ASN A 650 -2.66 -29.88 16.38
C ASN A 650 -1.35 -30.55 16.87
N GLN A 651 -1.17 -30.70 18.18
CA GLN A 651 -0.03 -31.43 18.74
C GLN A 651 0.15 -32.82 18.08
N PRO A 652 1.37 -33.25 17.72
CA PRO A 652 1.61 -34.54 17.08
C PRO A 652 0.99 -35.69 17.86
N SER A 653 0.11 -36.44 17.21
CA SER A 653 -0.66 -37.51 17.83
C SER A 653 -0.75 -38.71 16.89
N TYR A 654 -0.36 -39.88 17.40
CA TYR A 654 -0.21 -41.09 16.60
C TYR A 654 -0.88 -42.28 17.27
N THR A 655 -1.73 -42.99 16.52
CA THR A 655 -2.41 -44.21 16.95
C THR A 655 -1.78 -45.43 16.28
N ASP A 656 -1.23 -46.34 17.06
CA ASP A 656 -0.84 -47.66 16.55
C ASP A 656 -2.08 -48.52 16.33
N ASN A 657 -2.32 -48.92 15.08
CA ASN A 657 -3.50 -49.68 14.71
C ASN A 657 -3.35 -51.19 14.99
N GLY A 658 -2.21 -51.65 15.52
CA GLY A 658 -1.95 -53.06 15.85
C GLY A 658 -1.80 -53.99 14.64
N ASN A 659 -1.90 -53.46 13.42
CA ASN A 659 -1.83 -54.20 12.16
C ASN A 659 -0.59 -53.83 11.31
N GLY A 660 0.44 -53.28 11.95
CA GLY A 660 1.66 -52.80 11.28
C GLY A 660 1.54 -51.40 10.68
N THR A 661 0.47 -50.66 10.98
CA THR A 661 0.26 -49.27 10.55
C THR A 661 0.07 -48.30 11.73
N VAL A 662 0.36 -47.02 11.50
CA VAL A 662 0.20 -45.93 12.45
C VAL A 662 -0.66 -44.85 11.80
N THR A 663 -1.75 -44.46 12.46
CA THR A 663 -2.57 -43.32 12.05
C THR A 663 -1.99 -42.04 12.65
N ASP A 664 -1.71 -41.05 11.82
CA ASP A 664 -1.51 -39.66 12.25
C ASP A 664 -2.88 -39.02 12.49
N ASN A 665 -3.19 -38.73 13.74
CA ASN A 665 -4.50 -38.22 14.15
C ASN A 665 -4.73 -36.75 13.76
N VAL A 666 -3.67 -36.02 13.38
CA VAL A 666 -3.78 -34.63 12.90
C VAL A 666 -4.14 -34.62 11.42
N THR A 667 -3.33 -35.30 10.59
CA THR A 667 -3.51 -35.29 9.13
C THR A 667 -4.51 -36.34 8.62
N GLY A 668 -4.82 -37.36 9.43
CA GLY A 668 -5.59 -38.53 9.03
C GLY A 668 -4.84 -39.50 8.11
N LEU A 669 -3.55 -39.24 7.83
CA LEU A 669 -2.70 -40.14 7.05
C LEU A 669 -2.40 -41.43 7.82
N VAL A 670 -2.34 -42.54 7.10
CA VAL A 670 -1.94 -43.83 7.67
C VAL A 670 -0.58 -44.21 7.13
N TRP A 671 0.34 -44.50 8.04
CA TRP A 671 1.73 -44.73 7.79
C TRP A 671 2.10 -46.18 8.05
N GLN A 672 3.09 -46.69 7.32
CA GLN A 672 3.77 -47.92 7.68
C GLN A 672 4.42 -47.73 9.06
N LYS A 673 4.25 -48.69 10.00
CA LYS A 673 4.83 -48.61 11.36
C LYS A 673 6.31 -48.95 11.39
N GLY A 674 6.70 -50.10 10.83
CA GLY A 674 8.10 -50.54 10.78
C GLY A 674 8.84 -49.98 9.57
N SER A 675 10.06 -49.48 9.72
CA SER A 675 10.89 -49.17 8.54
C SER A 675 11.33 -50.47 7.85
N SER A 676 11.55 -50.43 6.53
CA SER A 676 12.14 -51.54 5.78
C SER A 676 13.57 -51.89 6.23
N GLY A 677 14.24 -50.99 6.97
CA GLY A 677 15.62 -51.14 7.44
C GLY A 677 16.65 -51.20 6.32
N THR A 678 16.22 -51.03 5.06
CA THR A 678 17.04 -51.19 3.86
C THR A 678 17.00 -49.91 3.04
N SER A 679 18.18 -49.45 2.62
CA SER A 679 18.32 -48.26 1.79
C SER A 679 18.12 -48.60 0.31
N TYR A 680 17.30 -47.80 -0.39
CA TYR A 680 16.90 -48.01 -1.79
C TYR A 680 17.30 -46.83 -2.66
N ALA A 681 17.54 -47.08 -3.95
CA ALA A 681 17.51 -46.03 -4.96
C ALA A 681 16.09 -45.41 -5.03
N TRP A 682 16.01 -44.13 -5.37
CA TRP A 682 14.76 -43.36 -5.30
C TRP A 682 13.58 -44.00 -6.07
N THR A 683 13.82 -44.43 -7.32
CA THR A 683 12.80 -45.10 -8.15
C THR A 683 12.33 -46.43 -7.56
N ASN A 684 13.22 -47.16 -6.88
CA ASN A 684 12.87 -48.42 -6.24
C ASN A 684 11.99 -48.16 -5.00
N ALA A 685 12.24 -47.09 -4.25
CA ALA A 685 11.40 -46.71 -3.11
C ALA A 685 9.97 -46.31 -3.55
N LEU A 686 9.86 -45.54 -4.66
CA LEU A 686 8.58 -45.23 -5.29
C LEU A 686 7.80 -46.50 -5.65
N THR A 687 8.47 -47.40 -6.37
CA THR A 687 7.89 -48.67 -6.85
C THR A 687 7.51 -49.58 -5.70
N TYR A 688 8.34 -49.64 -4.65
CA TYR A 688 8.05 -50.43 -3.46
C TYR A 688 6.75 -49.97 -2.81
N CYS A 689 6.59 -48.67 -2.54
CA CYS A 689 5.41 -48.18 -1.85
C CYS A 689 4.16 -48.25 -2.72
N SER A 690 4.25 -48.05 -4.05
CA SER A 690 3.08 -48.20 -4.94
C SER A 690 2.70 -49.65 -5.23
N GLY A 691 3.66 -50.58 -5.17
CA GLY A 691 3.49 -51.98 -5.58
C GLY A 691 3.18 -52.96 -4.44
N ASN A 692 3.46 -52.62 -3.19
CA ASN A 692 3.40 -53.57 -2.07
C ASN A 692 2.08 -53.50 -1.27
N ALA A 693 0.97 -53.88 -1.90
CA ALA A 693 -0.32 -54.07 -1.23
C ALA A 693 -0.39 -55.35 -0.35
N ALA A 694 0.60 -56.25 -0.43
CA ALA A 694 0.50 -57.60 0.12
C ALA A 694 1.05 -57.79 1.55
N SER A 695 1.87 -56.86 2.06
CA SER A 695 2.47 -56.95 3.41
C SER A 695 2.06 -55.85 4.39
N LEU A 696 1.35 -54.82 3.91
CA LEU A 696 0.85 -53.71 4.72
C LEU A 696 -0.69 -53.69 4.68
N ALA A 697 -1.32 -53.45 5.82
CA ALA A 697 -2.78 -53.44 5.91
C ALA A 697 -3.39 -52.33 5.02
N GLY A 698 -4.22 -52.74 4.05
CA GLY A 698 -4.96 -51.86 3.15
C GLY A 698 -4.26 -51.53 1.81
N THR A 699 -4.98 -50.82 0.92
CA THR A 699 -4.55 -50.45 -0.45
C THR A 699 -4.17 -48.96 -0.61
N GLY A 700 -3.58 -48.56 -1.74
CA GLY A 700 -3.31 -47.15 -2.04
C GLY A 700 -2.07 -46.58 -1.34
N TRP A 701 -1.11 -47.45 -1.00
CA TRP A 701 0.19 -47.06 -0.50
C TRP A 701 0.99 -46.30 -1.55
N ARG A 702 1.77 -45.33 -1.09
CA ARG A 702 2.67 -44.51 -1.90
C ARG A 702 3.82 -44.01 -1.04
N LEU A 703 4.87 -43.55 -1.69
CA LEU A 703 5.92 -42.82 -1.00
C LEU A 703 5.36 -41.43 -0.62
N PRO A 704 5.58 -40.94 0.62
CA PRO A 704 5.08 -39.65 1.08
C PRO A 704 5.70 -38.54 0.26
N ASN A 705 4.96 -37.46 0.03
CA ASN A 705 5.57 -36.25 -0.51
C ASN A 705 6.48 -35.59 0.55
N LYS A 706 7.21 -34.55 0.15
CA LYS A 706 8.16 -33.85 1.01
C LYS A 706 7.51 -33.36 2.31
N THR A 707 6.41 -32.62 2.19
CA THR A 707 5.69 -32.00 3.31
C THR A 707 5.17 -33.05 4.29
N GLU A 708 4.52 -34.11 3.80
CA GLU A 708 4.03 -35.21 4.62
C GLU A 708 5.14 -35.87 5.44
N LEU A 709 6.30 -36.07 4.82
CA LEU A 709 7.45 -36.69 5.48
C LEU A 709 8.11 -35.75 6.50
N SER A 710 8.12 -34.44 6.24
CA SER A 710 8.68 -33.43 7.15
C SER A 710 7.83 -33.29 8.42
N TRP A 711 6.50 -33.38 8.29
CA TRP A 711 5.57 -33.20 9.40
C TRP A 711 5.61 -34.30 10.45
N ILE A 712 6.18 -35.47 10.15
CA ILE A 712 6.39 -36.54 11.16
C ILE A 712 7.73 -36.42 11.90
N VAL A 713 8.54 -35.41 11.59
CA VAL A 713 9.75 -35.09 12.37
C VAL A 713 9.34 -34.52 13.72
N LYS A 714 9.95 -35.08 14.78
CA LYS A 714 9.74 -34.68 16.17
C LYS A 714 10.85 -33.71 16.61
N ASN A 715 10.47 -32.50 17.03
CA ASN A 715 11.42 -31.42 17.36
C ASN A 715 11.76 -31.39 18.85
N LYS A 716 12.01 -32.56 19.42
CA LYS A 716 12.43 -32.74 20.82
C LYS A 716 13.12 -34.08 21.06
N GLY A 717 14.05 -34.09 22.01
CA GLY A 717 14.79 -35.28 22.41
C GLY A 717 15.92 -35.63 21.44
N SER A 718 16.36 -36.89 21.45
CA SER A 718 17.49 -37.38 20.65
C SER A 718 17.05 -38.10 19.38
N ALA A 719 17.97 -38.18 18.41
CA ALA A 719 17.77 -38.92 17.17
C ALA A 719 17.46 -40.43 17.39
N PRO A 720 16.69 -41.07 16.50
CA PRO A 720 16.00 -40.47 15.36
C PRO A 720 14.84 -39.57 15.80
N LEU A 721 14.74 -38.38 15.20
CA LEU A 721 13.78 -37.32 15.49
C LEU A 721 12.39 -37.65 14.91
N ILE A 722 11.77 -38.71 15.43
CA ILE A 722 10.42 -39.17 15.08
C ILE A 722 9.76 -39.78 16.32
N SER A 723 8.42 -39.88 16.35
CA SER A 723 7.73 -40.57 17.45
C SER A 723 8.18 -42.04 17.58
N PRO A 724 8.43 -42.55 18.81
CA PRO A 724 8.76 -43.96 19.05
C PRO A 724 7.69 -44.95 18.54
N THR A 725 6.45 -44.51 18.30
CA THR A 725 5.39 -45.30 17.66
C THR A 725 5.84 -45.84 16.29
N PHE A 726 6.70 -45.10 15.58
CA PHE A 726 7.34 -45.51 14.33
C PHE A 726 8.58 -46.36 14.59
N THR A 727 8.38 -47.65 14.78
CA THR A 727 9.43 -48.61 15.11
C THR A 727 10.45 -48.81 13.98
N GLY A 728 11.69 -49.13 14.33
CA GLY A 728 12.74 -49.49 13.37
C GLY A 728 13.23 -48.33 12.49
N THR A 729 12.90 -47.07 12.82
CA THR A 729 13.42 -45.91 12.08
C THR A 729 14.95 -45.85 12.24
N VAL A 730 15.66 -45.83 11.11
CA VAL A 730 17.12 -45.64 11.07
C VAL A 730 17.41 -44.14 11.17
N SER A 731 18.42 -43.76 11.94
CA SER A 731 18.85 -42.36 12.06
C SER A 731 19.63 -41.90 10.80
N ASN A 732 18.92 -41.70 9.69
CA ASN A 732 19.47 -41.30 8.39
C ASN A 732 18.39 -40.58 7.54
N HIS A 733 18.68 -40.31 6.27
CA HIS A 733 17.74 -39.68 5.35
C HIS A 733 16.72 -40.65 4.75
N TYR A 734 15.50 -40.16 4.61
CA TYR A 734 14.35 -40.86 4.08
C TYR A 734 13.84 -40.15 2.83
N TRP A 735 13.62 -40.91 1.77
CA TRP A 735 13.11 -40.41 0.51
C TRP A 735 11.68 -39.92 0.63
N SER A 736 11.42 -38.75 0.04
CA SER A 736 10.09 -38.36 -0.38
C SER A 736 9.84 -38.76 -1.84
N SER A 737 8.58 -38.68 -2.27
CA SER A 737 8.17 -38.88 -3.67
C SER A 737 8.41 -37.68 -4.57
N ALA A 738 8.85 -36.55 -4.03
CA ALA A 738 9.00 -35.32 -4.78
C ALA A 738 10.40 -35.19 -5.39
N ALA A 739 10.46 -34.95 -6.70
CA ALA A 739 11.66 -34.42 -7.35
C ALA A 739 11.82 -32.93 -6.98
N SER A 740 13.04 -32.41 -6.95
CA SER A 740 13.24 -30.96 -6.85
C SER A 740 12.86 -30.31 -8.18
N ALA A 741 11.94 -29.35 -8.15
CA ALA A 741 11.53 -28.62 -9.35
C ALA A 741 12.65 -27.70 -9.87
N LEU A 742 13.52 -27.20 -8.98
CA LEU A 742 14.72 -26.43 -9.34
C LEU A 742 15.83 -27.31 -9.94
N ASN A 743 15.89 -28.59 -9.56
CA ASN A 743 16.83 -29.55 -10.12
C ASN A 743 16.20 -30.95 -10.18
N SER A 744 15.68 -31.30 -11.37
CA SER A 744 14.97 -32.56 -11.58
C SER A 744 15.85 -33.82 -11.46
N ALA A 745 17.19 -33.68 -11.44
CA ALA A 745 18.11 -34.78 -11.16
C ALA A 745 18.13 -35.16 -9.66
N ASN A 746 17.64 -34.27 -8.79
CA ASN A 746 17.56 -34.49 -7.36
C ASN A 746 16.14 -34.87 -6.91
N ALA A 747 16.07 -35.58 -5.80
CA ALA A 747 14.84 -35.84 -5.06
C ALA A 747 14.95 -35.32 -3.63
N TRP A 748 13.81 -34.89 -3.08
CA TRP A 748 13.71 -34.41 -1.70
C TRP A 748 13.80 -35.57 -0.71
N TYR A 749 14.47 -35.34 0.40
CA TYR A 749 14.56 -36.24 1.54
C TYR A 749 14.37 -35.48 2.85
N VAL A 750 14.01 -36.23 3.89
CA VAL A 750 13.96 -35.75 5.28
C VAL A 750 14.94 -36.57 6.11
N GLN A 751 15.77 -35.92 6.91
CA GLN A 751 16.81 -36.59 7.67
C GLN A 751 16.43 -36.74 9.14
N PHE A 752 16.02 -37.92 9.57
CA PHE A 752 15.63 -38.13 10.97
C PHE A 752 16.81 -38.08 11.96
N SER A 753 18.07 -37.99 11.51
CA SER A 753 19.19 -37.77 12.44
C SER A 753 19.24 -36.35 12.99
N VAL A 754 18.73 -35.37 12.25
CA VAL A 754 18.85 -33.94 12.59
C VAL A 754 17.60 -33.11 12.29
N GLY A 755 16.63 -33.62 11.54
CA GLY A 755 15.35 -32.99 11.24
C GLY A 755 15.30 -32.18 9.94
N VAL A 756 16.42 -32.04 9.22
CA VAL A 756 16.51 -31.21 8.01
C VAL A 756 15.74 -31.80 6.83
N VAL A 757 15.28 -30.92 5.95
CA VAL A 757 14.64 -31.25 4.67
C VAL A 757 15.49 -30.67 3.54
N ASN A 758 16.01 -31.54 2.68
CA ASN A 758 16.92 -31.13 1.60
C ASN A 758 16.75 -32.05 0.37
N SER A 759 17.47 -31.77 -0.72
CA SER A 759 17.44 -32.59 -1.93
C SER A 759 18.82 -33.15 -2.27
N VAL A 760 18.85 -34.35 -2.85
CA VAL A 760 20.10 -35.01 -3.27
C VAL A 760 19.87 -35.81 -4.54
N SER A 761 20.96 -36.14 -5.26
CA SER A 761 20.94 -36.90 -6.51
C SER A 761 20.18 -38.23 -6.37
N LYS A 762 19.29 -38.49 -7.34
CA LYS A 762 18.48 -39.72 -7.43
C LYS A 762 19.30 -40.98 -7.71
N THR A 763 20.47 -40.86 -8.35
CA THR A 763 21.22 -42.00 -8.91
C THR A 763 22.41 -42.42 -8.06
N ASN A 764 23.00 -41.51 -7.31
CA ASN A 764 24.24 -41.75 -6.57
C ASN A 764 24.01 -41.91 -5.05
N SER A 765 22.74 -41.93 -4.63
CA SER A 765 22.36 -41.94 -3.22
C SER A 765 21.38 -43.08 -2.96
N GLY A 766 21.63 -43.88 -1.93
CA GLY A 766 20.63 -44.76 -1.35
C GLY A 766 19.98 -44.07 -0.15
N GLY A 767 18.66 -44.09 -0.07
CA GLY A 767 17.90 -43.53 1.04
C GLY A 767 16.90 -44.53 1.61
N TYR A 768 16.61 -44.39 2.89
CA TYR A 768 15.54 -45.15 3.54
C TYR A 768 14.18 -44.60 3.09
N PHE A 769 13.10 -45.29 3.42
CA PHE A 769 11.77 -44.81 3.09
C PHE A 769 10.74 -45.39 4.06
N ARG A 770 9.56 -44.78 4.06
CA ARG A 770 8.38 -45.22 4.80
C ARG A 770 7.18 -44.96 3.92
N CYS A 771 6.32 -45.95 3.73
CA CYS A 771 5.13 -45.77 2.91
C CYS A 771 4.02 -45.08 3.69
N VAL A 772 3.19 -44.32 2.99
CA VAL A 772 2.00 -43.65 3.51
C VAL A 772 0.80 -43.92 2.59
N ARG A 773 -0.40 -43.83 3.13
CA ARG A 773 -1.67 -43.87 2.38
C ARG A 773 -2.65 -42.83 2.94
N GLY A 774 -3.66 -42.51 2.15
CA GLY A 774 -4.64 -41.47 2.44
C GLY A 774 -4.61 -40.36 1.40
N VAL A 775 -5.46 -39.35 1.60
CA VAL A 775 -5.52 -38.17 0.73
C VAL A 775 -4.19 -37.44 0.82
N ALA A 776 -3.48 -37.31 -0.30
CA ALA A 776 -2.19 -36.62 -0.32
C ALA A 776 -2.34 -35.16 0.05
N VAL A 777 -1.42 -34.65 0.87
CA VAL A 777 -1.30 -33.22 1.15
C VAL A 777 -1.12 -32.49 -0.19
N PRO A 778 -2.02 -31.57 -0.57
CA PRO A 778 -1.92 -30.84 -1.82
C PRO A 778 -0.62 -30.02 -1.88
N THR A 779 0.00 -29.95 -3.06
CA THR A 779 1.21 -29.14 -3.29
C THR A 779 0.90 -27.67 -3.56
N GLN A 780 -0.36 -27.32 -3.80
CA GLN A 780 -0.80 -25.94 -3.99
C GLN A 780 -1.73 -25.53 -2.86
N VAL A 781 -1.43 -24.38 -2.29
CA VAL A 781 -2.15 -23.82 -1.14
C VAL A 781 -3.29 -22.92 -1.66
N PRO A 782 -4.54 -23.18 -1.26
CA PRO A 782 -5.70 -22.45 -1.74
C PRO A 782 -5.88 -21.16 -0.94
N PHE A 783 -5.05 -20.17 -1.24
CA PHE A 783 -5.10 -18.86 -0.59
C PHE A 783 -6.33 -18.03 -0.99
N ILE A 784 -6.76 -17.15 -0.08
CA ILE A 784 -7.65 -16.01 -0.34
C ILE A 784 -6.92 -14.76 0.15
N ASP A 785 -6.81 -13.76 -0.72
CA ASP A 785 -6.34 -12.42 -0.34
C ASP A 785 -7.51 -11.60 0.20
N TYR A 786 -7.36 -11.05 1.40
CA TYR A 786 -8.37 -10.19 2.02
C TYR A 786 -8.35 -8.73 1.53
N GLY A 787 -7.34 -8.34 0.75
CA GLY A 787 -7.16 -6.97 0.24
C GLY A 787 -6.71 -5.98 1.30
N ASN A 788 -6.33 -6.46 2.49
CA ASN A 788 -5.84 -5.68 3.63
C ASN A 788 -4.39 -6.04 3.98
N GLN A 789 -3.63 -6.55 3.02
CA GLN A 789 -2.25 -7.03 3.18
C GLN A 789 -2.13 -8.28 4.07
N THR A 790 -3.19 -9.12 4.08
CA THR A 790 -3.18 -10.43 4.74
C THR A 790 -3.79 -11.49 3.83
N VAL A 791 -3.29 -12.72 3.95
CA VAL A 791 -3.72 -13.86 3.13
C VAL A 791 -4.16 -14.99 4.03
N HIS A 792 -5.35 -15.53 3.77
CA HIS A 792 -5.86 -16.71 4.46
C HIS A 792 -5.48 -17.97 3.69
N ASP A 793 -4.74 -18.87 4.33
CA ASP A 793 -4.55 -20.24 3.86
C ASP A 793 -5.77 -21.08 4.25
N VAL A 794 -6.70 -21.26 3.30
CA VAL A 794 -7.99 -21.87 3.63
C VAL A 794 -7.82 -23.36 4.01
N SER A 795 -6.74 -24.01 3.59
CA SER A 795 -6.50 -25.42 3.89
C SER A 795 -6.06 -25.64 5.34
N THR A 796 -5.26 -24.73 5.89
CA THR A 796 -4.69 -24.81 7.24
C THR A 796 -5.50 -24.01 8.26
N GLY A 797 -6.18 -22.95 7.80
CA GLY A 797 -6.90 -21.97 8.62
C GLY A 797 -6.03 -20.83 9.13
N LEU A 798 -4.76 -20.79 8.74
CA LEU A 798 -3.79 -19.76 9.15
C LEU A 798 -3.96 -18.48 8.33
N VAL A 799 -3.73 -17.33 8.96
CA VAL A 799 -3.67 -16.03 8.28
C VAL A 799 -2.25 -15.49 8.32
N TRP A 800 -1.74 -15.10 7.16
CA TRP A 800 -0.37 -14.68 6.94
C TRP A 800 -0.27 -13.19 6.64
N ASP A 801 0.78 -12.53 7.15
CA ASP A 801 1.15 -11.19 6.70
C ASP A 801 1.75 -11.28 5.28
N GLN A 802 1.21 -10.51 4.34
CA GLN A 802 1.70 -10.48 2.96
C GLN A 802 2.99 -9.66 2.81
N ARG A 803 3.25 -8.73 3.73
CA ARG A 803 4.38 -7.78 3.63
C ARG A 803 5.72 -8.50 3.79
N GLU A 804 6.76 -7.83 3.33
CA GLU A 804 8.15 -8.18 3.62
C GLU A 804 8.70 -7.22 4.67
N THR A 805 9.39 -7.75 5.66
CA THR A 805 9.99 -6.96 6.73
C THR A 805 11.49 -6.87 6.52
N ALA A 806 12.15 -5.95 7.25
CA ALA A 806 13.60 -5.99 7.35
C ALA A 806 14.05 -7.34 7.92
N THR A 807 15.23 -7.80 7.51
CA THR A 807 15.85 -8.99 8.09
C THR A 807 16.33 -8.68 9.51
N MET A 808 16.24 -9.66 10.40
CA MET A 808 16.57 -9.46 11.82
C MET A 808 17.05 -10.75 12.50
N THR A 809 17.56 -10.61 13.73
CA THR A 809 17.95 -11.77 14.53
C THR A 809 16.73 -12.59 14.95
N TRP A 810 16.92 -13.83 15.37
CA TRP A 810 15.81 -14.69 15.77
C TRP A 810 15.02 -14.11 16.96
N THR A 811 15.72 -13.56 17.96
CA THR A 811 15.09 -12.93 19.13
C THR A 811 14.26 -11.70 18.75
N ASP A 812 14.78 -10.88 17.84
CA ASP A 812 14.07 -9.72 17.32
C ASP A 812 12.85 -10.14 16.50
N ALA A 813 12.93 -11.25 15.75
CA ALA A 813 11.82 -11.78 14.96
C ALA A 813 10.64 -12.23 15.82
N LEU A 814 10.90 -12.91 16.94
CA LEU A 814 9.87 -13.27 17.93
C LEU A 814 9.18 -12.00 18.46
N SER A 815 9.99 -11.01 18.86
CA SER A 815 9.51 -9.76 19.45
C SER A 815 8.71 -8.93 18.45
N TYR A 816 9.18 -8.89 17.20
CA TYR A 816 8.54 -8.16 16.11
C TYR A 816 7.14 -8.69 15.83
N CYS A 817 7.00 -10.02 15.66
CA CYS A 817 5.70 -10.59 15.34
C CYS A 817 4.70 -10.44 16.49
N GLU A 818 5.13 -10.64 17.74
CA GLU A 818 4.27 -10.48 18.92
C GLU A 818 3.85 -9.03 19.19
N ALA A 819 4.65 -8.06 18.75
CA ALA A 819 4.32 -6.64 18.84
C ALA A 819 3.50 -6.11 17.63
N LEU A 820 3.27 -6.94 16.61
CA LEU A 820 2.68 -6.50 15.35
C LEU A 820 1.19 -6.19 15.54
N ASN A 821 0.80 -4.94 15.25
CA ASN A 821 -0.59 -4.54 15.07
C ASN A 821 -0.84 -4.30 13.58
N HIS A 822 -1.46 -5.28 12.92
CA HIS A 822 -1.68 -5.25 11.48
C HIS A 822 -3.07 -5.75 11.13
N ALA A 823 -3.70 -5.09 10.14
CA ALA A 823 -5.08 -5.36 9.72
C ALA A 823 -6.12 -5.38 10.88
N GLY A 824 -5.87 -4.59 11.94
CA GLY A 824 -6.72 -4.53 13.14
C GLY A 824 -6.58 -5.74 14.08
N GLN A 825 -5.50 -6.51 13.94
CA GLN A 825 -5.24 -7.76 14.67
C GLN A 825 -3.90 -7.65 15.40
N THR A 826 -3.82 -8.27 16.58
CA THR A 826 -2.71 -8.10 17.55
C THR A 826 -2.17 -9.43 18.09
N ASP A 827 -2.69 -10.54 17.61
CA ASP A 827 -2.34 -11.92 17.96
C ASP A 827 -1.41 -12.54 16.91
N TRP A 828 -0.58 -11.71 16.29
CA TRP A 828 0.44 -12.15 15.35
C TRP A 828 1.60 -12.81 16.09
N ARG A 829 2.18 -13.83 15.48
CA ARG A 829 3.34 -14.56 16.02
C ARG A 829 4.26 -15.03 14.92
N LEU A 830 5.47 -15.42 15.31
CA LEU A 830 6.37 -16.10 14.38
C LEU A 830 5.87 -17.55 14.17
N PRO A 831 5.73 -18.02 12.91
CA PRO A 831 5.23 -19.35 12.60
C PRO A 831 6.21 -20.41 13.12
N ASN A 832 5.70 -21.56 13.53
CA ASN A 832 6.57 -22.71 13.75
C ASN A 832 7.10 -23.26 12.42
N ARG A 833 8.11 -24.12 12.45
CA ARG A 833 8.78 -24.58 11.22
C ARG A 833 7.85 -25.31 10.24
N ASN A 834 6.85 -26.04 10.74
CA ASN A 834 5.92 -26.80 9.89
C ASN A 834 4.92 -25.86 9.20
N GLU A 835 4.47 -24.82 9.90
CA GLU A 835 3.62 -23.77 9.35
C GLU A 835 4.36 -22.97 8.28
N LEU A 836 5.62 -22.59 8.54
CA LEU A 836 6.40 -21.84 7.56
C LEU A 836 6.73 -22.69 6.32
N GLU A 837 7.04 -23.98 6.50
CA GLU A 837 7.26 -24.90 5.38
C GLU A 837 6.00 -25.08 4.53
N SER A 838 4.80 -24.95 5.10
CA SER A 838 3.55 -25.11 4.35
C SER A 838 3.35 -24.04 3.26
N LEU A 839 4.10 -22.94 3.31
CA LEU A 839 4.12 -21.92 2.26
C LEU A 839 5.00 -22.27 1.05
N VAL A 840 5.87 -23.29 1.17
CA VAL A 840 6.80 -23.67 0.09
C VAL A 840 6.05 -24.27 -1.10
N ASP A 841 6.11 -23.57 -2.24
CA ASP A 841 5.59 -24.06 -3.52
C ASP A 841 6.64 -24.95 -4.21
N ASN A 842 6.54 -26.25 -3.95
CA ASN A 842 7.44 -27.27 -4.51
C ASN A 842 7.26 -27.49 -6.02
N THR A 843 6.31 -26.81 -6.67
CA THR A 843 6.11 -26.88 -8.12
C THR A 843 6.93 -25.84 -8.89
N LYS A 844 7.47 -24.83 -8.20
CA LYS A 844 8.24 -23.76 -8.83
C LYS A 844 9.61 -24.23 -9.32
N THR A 845 9.90 -23.92 -10.58
CA THR A 845 11.19 -24.19 -11.24
C THR A 845 12.16 -23.02 -11.15
N THR A 846 11.77 -21.92 -10.50
CA THR A 846 12.61 -20.74 -10.22
C THR A 846 12.34 -20.18 -8.83
N ALA A 847 13.34 -19.53 -8.25
CA ALA A 847 13.20 -18.83 -6.96
C ALA A 847 12.40 -17.51 -7.12
N PRO A 848 11.68 -17.06 -6.08
CA PRO A 848 11.46 -17.75 -4.81
C PRO A 848 10.37 -18.84 -4.93
N THR A 849 10.59 -19.96 -4.24
CA THR A 849 9.73 -21.16 -4.10
C THR A 849 8.54 -20.93 -3.14
N ILE A 850 7.87 -19.79 -3.28
CA ILE A 850 6.64 -19.40 -2.58
C ILE A 850 5.65 -18.83 -3.59
N ASN A 851 4.35 -18.89 -3.34
CA ASN A 851 3.36 -18.33 -4.26
C ASN A 851 3.42 -16.79 -4.31
N THR A 852 4.14 -16.26 -5.29
CA THR A 852 4.40 -14.81 -5.47
C THR A 852 3.18 -14.02 -5.94
N THR A 853 2.08 -14.68 -6.31
CA THR A 853 0.81 -13.98 -6.53
C THR A 853 0.21 -13.48 -5.21
N TYR A 854 0.37 -14.25 -4.13
CA TYR A 854 -0.13 -13.90 -2.80
C TYR A 854 0.94 -13.28 -1.90
N PHE A 855 2.22 -13.55 -2.17
CA PHE A 855 3.37 -12.99 -1.47
C PHE A 855 4.31 -12.28 -2.47
N PRO A 856 3.90 -11.14 -3.06
CA PRO A 856 4.62 -10.51 -4.17
C PRO A 856 5.99 -9.95 -3.77
N SER A 857 6.19 -9.62 -2.50
CA SER A 857 7.44 -9.09 -1.96
C SER A 857 8.37 -10.14 -1.36
N ALA A 858 8.02 -11.43 -1.44
CA ALA A 858 8.80 -12.48 -0.81
C ALA A 858 10.23 -12.55 -1.38
N GLY A 859 11.22 -12.32 -0.51
CA GLY A 859 12.63 -12.50 -0.82
C GLY A 859 13.02 -13.97 -1.03
N SER A 860 14.02 -14.20 -1.87
CA SER A 860 14.68 -15.50 -2.05
C SER A 860 15.76 -15.68 -0.98
N GLY A 861 15.41 -16.27 0.15
CA GLY A 861 16.35 -16.55 1.23
C GLY A 861 15.70 -17.28 2.41
N TYR A 862 16.40 -17.31 3.54
CA TYR A 862 15.98 -18.00 4.76
C TYR A 862 15.04 -17.14 5.60
N TYR A 863 13.99 -17.77 6.13
CA TYR A 863 12.99 -17.14 6.98
C TYR A 863 12.96 -17.83 8.33
N TRP A 864 12.93 -17.03 9.41
CA TRP A 864 12.88 -17.56 10.76
C TRP A 864 11.55 -18.25 11.06
N SER A 865 11.63 -19.39 11.76
CA SER A 865 10.51 -19.98 12.48
C SER A 865 10.68 -19.80 13.99
N SER A 866 9.61 -19.94 14.77
CA SER A 866 9.64 -19.91 16.24
C SER A 866 10.16 -21.18 16.89
N THR A 867 10.47 -22.22 16.10
CA THR A 867 10.95 -23.52 16.58
C THR A 867 12.45 -23.47 16.84
N THR A 868 12.88 -23.72 18.06
CA THR A 868 14.30 -23.90 18.40
C THR A 868 14.79 -25.28 17.96
N ASP A 869 16.06 -25.42 17.57
CA ASP A 869 16.62 -26.75 17.31
C ASP A 869 16.85 -27.51 18.62
N ALA A 870 16.16 -28.64 18.77
CA ALA A 870 16.24 -29.45 19.98
C ALA A 870 17.59 -30.16 20.18
N LEU A 871 18.40 -30.32 19.13
CA LEU A 871 19.74 -30.89 19.21
C LEU A 871 20.81 -29.82 19.51
N SER A 872 20.49 -28.55 19.27
CA SER A 872 21.39 -27.40 19.52
C SER A 872 20.58 -26.15 19.84
N SER A 873 20.45 -25.83 21.12
CA SER A 873 19.67 -24.67 21.60
C SER A 873 20.23 -23.31 21.19
N ALA A 874 21.42 -23.25 20.58
CA ALA A 874 21.98 -22.05 19.96
C ALA A 874 21.45 -21.80 18.53
N LEU A 875 20.74 -22.77 17.96
CA LEU A 875 20.16 -22.69 16.62
C LEU A 875 18.63 -22.59 16.70
N ALA A 876 18.04 -21.99 15.68
CA ALA A 876 16.60 -22.03 15.44
C ALA A 876 16.33 -22.48 14.00
N TRP A 877 15.16 -23.08 13.78
CA TRP A 877 14.76 -23.57 12.48
C TRP A 877 14.40 -22.43 11.53
N ASP A 878 14.77 -22.60 10.27
CA ASP A 878 14.51 -21.70 9.16
C ASP A 878 13.94 -22.46 7.95
N VAL A 879 13.28 -21.72 7.06
CA VAL A 879 12.83 -22.20 5.75
C VAL A 879 13.44 -21.31 4.67
N ASP A 880 14.16 -21.92 3.72
CA ASP A 880 14.75 -21.22 2.58
C ASP A 880 13.74 -21.16 1.42
N PHE A 881 13.15 -20.00 1.14
CA PHE A 881 12.32 -19.84 -0.05
C PHE A 881 13.14 -19.73 -1.34
N GLY A 882 14.47 -19.62 -1.30
CA GLY A 882 15.31 -19.72 -2.49
C GLY A 882 15.30 -21.12 -3.11
N HIS A 883 15.36 -22.16 -2.28
CA HIS A 883 15.44 -23.55 -2.75
C HIS A 883 14.35 -24.48 -2.21
N GLY A 884 13.62 -24.05 -1.19
CA GLY A 884 12.58 -24.79 -0.49
C GLY A 884 13.10 -25.62 0.70
N ASN A 885 14.37 -25.52 1.09
CA ASN A 885 14.93 -26.38 2.15
C ASN A 885 14.44 -25.96 3.54
N VAL A 886 14.47 -26.89 4.49
CA VAL A 886 14.27 -26.62 5.92
C VAL A 886 15.55 -26.96 6.65
N SER A 887 16.13 -25.98 7.31
CA SER A 887 17.42 -26.07 8.02
C SER A 887 17.38 -25.30 9.34
N SER A 888 18.49 -25.22 10.03
CA SER A 888 18.63 -24.45 11.25
C SER A 888 19.83 -23.52 11.16
N ASN A 889 19.70 -22.31 11.68
CA ASN A 889 20.76 -21.30 11.69
C ASN A 889 21.03 -20.79 13.11
N TYR A 890 22.19 -20.18 13.30
CA TYR A 890 22.52 -19.53 14.57
C TYR A 890 21.51 -18.42 14.86
N GLN A 891 20.97 -18.36 16.07
CA GLN A 891 19.95 -17.37 16.44
C GLN A 891 20.41 -15.91 16.27
N ALA A 892 21.72 -15.67 16.24
CA ALA A 892 22.33 -14.36 15.95
C ALA A 892 22.36 -13.98 14.45
N SER A 893 22.05 -14.90 13.54
CA SER A 893 21.98 -14.64 12.10
C SER A 893 20.83 -13.70 11.76
N ILE A 894 21.00 -12.92 10.70
CA ILE A 894 20.01 -11.92 10.26
C ILE A 894 19.24 -12.49 9.07
N LEU A 895 18.00 -12.97 9.30
CA LEU A 895 17.17 -13.65 8.31
C LEU A 895 15.82 -12.92 8.11
N PHE A 896 15.07 -13.30 7.08
CA PHE A 896 13.74 -12.74 6.81
C PHE A 896 12.70 -13.20 7.84
N VAL A 897 11.60 -12.47 7.94
CA VAL A 897 10.52 -12.73 8.90
C VAL A 897 9.19 -12.66 8.20
N ARG A 898 8.30 -13.61 8.52
CA ARG A 898 6.90 -13.58 8.10
C ARG A 898 6.04 -14.03 9.26
N CYS A 899 5.14 -13.16 9.70
CA CYS A 899 4.27 -13.44 10.84
C CYS A 899 2.99 -14.17 10.39
N VAL A 900 2.44 -14.95 11.30
CA VAL A 900 1.22 -15.75 11.13
C VAL A 900 0.30 -15.56 12.34
N ARG A 901 -0.97 -15.93 12.21
CA ARG A 901 -1.91 -16.10 13.32
C ARG A 901 -2.86 -17.27 13.09
#